data_AF-A0A818KW51-F1
#
_entry.id   AF-A0A818KW51-F1
#
_cell.length_a   1.000
_cell.length_b   1.000
_cell.length_c   1.000
_cell.angle_alpha   90.00
_cell.angle_beta   90.00
_cell.angle_gamma   90.00
#
_symmetry.space_group_name_H-M   'P 1'
#
loop_
_entity.id
_entity.type
_entity.pdbx_description
1 polymer ?
#
loop_
_entity_poly.entity_id
_entity_poly.type
_entity_poly.pdbx_seq_one_letter_code
_entity_poly.pdbx_strand_id
1 'polypeptide(L)'
;MNKLSLIFFSLIAYSGFSQEHFAGLTNSSRVGIISTSINPAELANMSNKFEVNIIGTSFNVSNNKIGFSDLFSNTDLESLLFKGNDPVNMSVDAQVYGLGIAMKYKKWGLAITSKAHGKLDIVDVDTKLGDALVNAGLNSAFGSSTISNNYNQRMNGTTWGEVGFTLSRNLIDKEKYKINIGATFKLLFPGSYANLGLDKFQGTITNSAGQVYMNNTTANLNIAYSGGLASSFSNFNDYSQSVFGNLNGFSGDLGFNYQWKDKPESNPKKNLNKYKLNLGLALRNIGSMTFKDDNNYSTNYKLNIQPTLANPLGLNLNQFQNVDNLQQIETILINQGYLNVTPTKKDFKVKLPTLFSAYADLKIISKLYVSGYIQQKINDNNENDQITAQNSFTITPRVNLGFFEVYSPWTNNEISGFNGGIGFRVGGFYLDGHFYKIMEYKTSIKYRKEKLKQLLNVLILREQEIVLALCNDFKKPEFEAVVTETSYVISDLKNTIKNIESWAKSKWVLPSLLNFPSSDYIISEPYGKVLIISPWNYPYQLALCPIISGVAAGNQVVVKPSELTPNTSKIINEIISEVFDKNHVEVIEGGIEISQKLLAQRWDYIFFTGSVAVGKIVAKAAAEFLTPVTLELGGKNPCIIDKNCNLKLTAKRIVWGKFINGGQTCIAPDYLLVNAEIKQKLVDALIEEIVLAYGENPEISKDFPRIVNTKNWKRLASFLENQTILFGGKTNESDNYLAPTLLNEPSLESSVMHDEIFGPILPIISYKEESEIEKIISKYEKPLSLYVFSNDMKWAKNIVKKYSFGGGCINDTIIHFSNKRLPFGGVGYSGIGAYHGKLSFETFSHKKSIVNKSTWIDLPMRYAPYKEKVQTIKKLLNWF
;
A
#
# COMPACT_ATOMS: atom_id res chain seq x y z
N MET A 1 -27.87 33.12 -13.01
CA MET A 1 -27.21 31.84 -13.36
C MET A 1 -27.12 31.00 -12.10
N ASN A 2 -27.86 29.89 -12.06
CA ASN A 2 -28.13 29.10 -10.85
C ASN A 2 -27.01 28.09 -10.53
N LYS A 3 -26.88 27.77 -9.24
CA LYS A 3 -25.97 26.78 -8.62
C LYS A 3 -26.04 25.35 -9.19
N LEU A 4 -26.92 25.07 -10.17
CA LEU A 4 -26.93 23.82 -10.93
C LEU A 4 -25.86 23.78 -12.03
N SER A 5 -25.45 24.93 -12.56
CA SER A 5 -24.46 24.98 -13.66
C SER A 5 -23.03 24.70 -13.19
N LEU A 6 -22.71 24.96 -11.91
CA LEU A 6 -21.40 24.66 -11.33
C LEU A 6 -21.23 23.18 -10.96
N ILE A 7 -22.30 22.47 -10.63
CA ILE A 7 -22.27 21.01 -10.38
C ILE A 7 -22.14 20.23 -11.71
N PHE A 8 -22.70 20.77 -12.80
CA PHE A 8 -22.57 20.16 -14.13
C PHE A 8 -21.17 20.33 -14.74
N PHE A 9 -20.44 21.38 -14.38
CA PHE A 9 -19.03 21.56 -14.79
C PHE A 9 -18.03 20.91 -13.81
N SER A 10 -18.35 20.79 -12.51
CA SER A 10 -17.47 20.08 -11.56
C SER A 10 -17.51 18.55 -11.71
N LEU A 11 -18.52 17.99 -12.39
CA LEU A 11 -18.57 16.57 -12.78
C LEU A 11 -17.74 16.25 -14.03
N ILE A 12 -17.18 17.26 -14.71
CA ILE A 12 -16.34 17.10 -15.91
C ILE A 12 -14.83 17.10 -15.57
N ALA A 13 -14.46 17.31 -14.29
CA ALA A 13 -13.06 17.35 -13.84
C ALA A 13 -12.62 16.16 -12.96
N TYR A 14 -13.28 15.01 -13.07
CA TYR A 14 -12.80 13.75 -12.48
C TYR A 14 -12.77 12.67 -13.56
N SER A 15 -11.72 12.70 -14.38
CA SER A 15 -11.47 11.72 -15.44
C SER A 15 -11.17 10.35 -14.84
N GLY A 16 -12.21 9.52 -14.72
CA GLY A 16 -12.03 8.07 -14.73
C GLY A 16 -11.54 7.67 -16.12
N PHE A 17 -10.28 7.27 -16.24
CA PHE A 17 -9.70 6.86 -17.51
C PHE A 17 -10.13 5.43 -17.87
N SER A 18 -10.42 5.17 -19.15
CA SER A 18 -10.85 3.84 -19.62
C SER A 18 -9.82 3.18 -20.52
N GLN A 19 -9.27 2.04 -20.11
CA GLN A 19 -8.21 1.37 -20.87
C GLN A 19 -8.63 0.69 -22.17
N GLU A 20 -9.94 0.61 -22.42
CA GLU A 20 -10.51 0.21 -23.70
C GLU A 20 -11.71 1.11 -24.00
N HIS A 21 -11.87 1.53 -25.24
CA HIS A 21 -12.97 2.42 -25.62
C HIS A 21 -14.31 1.69 -25.53
N PHE A 22 -15.22 2.19 -24.68
CA PHE A 22 -16.57 1.64 -24.48
C PHE A 22 -16.62 0.16 -24.08
N ALA A 23 -15.62 -0.35 -23.34
CA ALA A 23 -15.40 -1.78 -23.04
C ALA A 23 -16.61 -2.60 -22.53
N GLY A 24 -17.66 -1.96 -22.02
CA GLY A 24 -18.90 -2.65 -21.63
C GLY A 24 -20.15 -2.42 -22.49
N LEU A 25 -20.09 -1.58 -23.52
CA LEU A 25 -21.21 -1.27 -24.40
C LEU A 25 -21.13 -1.94 -25.77
N THR A 26 -19.94 -2.33 -26.19
CA THR A 26 -19.60 -2.62 -27.59
C THR A 26 -20.25 -3.89 -28.14
N ASN A 27 -20.74 -4.74 -27.24
CA ASN A 27 -21.47 -5.96 -27.56
C ASN A 27 -22.92 -5.91 -27.07
N SER A 28 -23.42 -4.77 -26.58
CA SER A 28 -24.80 -4.66 -26.08
C SER A 28 -25.80 -4.58 -27.25
N SER A 29 -26.98 -5.18 -27.08
CA SER A 29 -28.06 -5.24 -28.07
C SER A 29 -28.68 -3.88 -28.46
N ARG A 30 -28.19 -2.76 -27.89
CA ARG A 30 -28.75 -1.40 -28.04
C ARG A 30 -27.78 -0.33 -28.56
N VAL A 31 -26.60 -0.72 -29.03
CA VAL A 31 -25.60 0.24 -29.54
C VAL A 31 -25.28 -0.14 -30.98
N GLY A 32 -25.94 0.47 -31.96
CA GLY A 32 -25.78 0.12 -33.37
C GLY A 32 -24.70 0.93 -34.08
N ILE A 33 -24.75 2.26 -33.96
CA ILE A 33 -23.80 3.15 -34.65
C ILE A 33 -22.39 3.17 -34.03
N ILE A 34 -22.25 3.12 -32.70
CA ILE A 34 -20.93 3.17 -32.03
C ILE A 34 -20.16 1.84 -32.22
N SER A 35 -20.88 0.71 -32.25
CA SER A 35 -20.30 -0.62 -32.43
C SER A 35 -19.64 -0.83 -33.80
N THR A 36 -19.94 0.02 -34.79
CA THR A 36 -19.26 0.04 -36.09
C THR A 36 -17.75 0.23 -35.97
N SER A 37 -17.30 0.94 -34.93
CA SER A 37 -15.87 1.19 -34.66
C SER A 37 -15.10 -0.06 -34.18
N ILE A 38 -15.81 -1.13 -33.85
CA ILE A 38 -15.24 -2.43 -33.43
C ILE A 38 -15.56 -3.52 -34.43
N ASN A 39 -16.78 -3.53 -34.97
CA ASN A 39 -17.16 -4.47 -35.99
C ASN A 39 -18.24 -3.85 -36.90
N PRO A 40 -17.92 -3.56 -38.18
CA PRO A 40 -18.92 -2.98 -39.09
C PRO A 40 -20.12 -3.90 -39.37
N ALA A 41 -19.99 -5.22 -39.16
CA ALA A 41 -21.10 -6.15 -39.35
C ALA A 41 -22.22 -5.98 -38.31
N GLU A 42 -21.94 -5.41 -37.14
CA GLU A 42 -22.92 -5.16 -36.08
C GLU A 42 -23.97 -4.11 -36.47
N LEU A 43 -23.69 -3.28 -37.49
CA LEU A 43 -24.64 -2.28 -37.95
C LEU A 43 -25.94 -2.91 -38.48
N ALA A 44 -25.88 -4.12 -39.05
CA ALA A 44 -27.07 -4.86 -39.48
C ALA A 44 -27.92 -5.38 -38.28
N ASN A 45 -27.36 -5.32 -37.07
CA ASN A 45 -28.00 -5.62 -35.80
C ASN A 45 -28.56 -4.38 -35.09
N MET A 46 -28.63 -3.21 -35.75
CA MET A 46 -29.35 -2.06 -35.20
C MET A 46 -30.78 -2.42 -34.79
N SER A 47 -31.20 -1.89 -33.64
CA SER A 47 -32.54 -2.10 -33.06
C SER A 47 -33.59 -1.14 -33.63
N ASN A 48 -33.16 0.06 -33.99
CA ASN A 48 -34.00 1.09 -34.60
C ASN A 48 -33.75 1.20 -36.11
N LYS A 49 -34.71 1.78 -36.82
CA LYS A 49 -34.57 2.07 -38.26
C LYS A 49 -33.54 3.18 -38.52
N PHE A 50 -33.45 4.14 -37.60
CA PHE A 50 -32.50 5.24 -37.64
C PHE A 50 -31.83 5.38 -36.27
N GLU A 51 -30.52 5.64 -36.26
CA GLU A 51 -29.76 6.03 -35.07
C GLU A 51 -28.92 7.27 -35.41
N VAL A 52 -28.81 8.19 -34.46
CA VAL A 52 -28.01 9.40 -34.60
C VAL A 52 -27.05 9.47 -33.43
N ASN A 53 -25.77 9.66 -33.73
CA ASN A 53 -24.75 10.07 -32.76
C ASN A 53 -24.59 11.59 -32.85
N ILE A 54 -24.74 12.31 -31.74
CA ILE A 54 -24.59 13.78 -31.72
C ILE A 54 -23.16 14.12 -31.34
N ILE A 55 -22.74 13.72 -30.14
CA ILE A 55 -21.37 13.83 -29.66
C ILE A 55 -21.11 12.72 -28.63
N GLY A 56 -19.92 12.14 -28.69
CA GLY A 56 -19.44 11.19 -27.68
C GLY A 56 -17.95 11.38 -27.48
N THR A 57 -17.47 11.23 -26.25
CA THR A 57 -16.04 11.32 -25.93
C THR A 57 -15.59 10.04 -25.25
N SER A 58 -14.40 9.58 -25.57
CA SER A 58 -13.80 8.42 -24.94
C SER A 58 -12.31 8.65 -24.74
N PHE A 59 -11.84 8.46 -23.51
CA PHE A 59 -10.45 8.71 -23.12
C PHE A 59 -9.84 7.44 -22.54
N ASN A 60 -8.71 7.06 -23.09
CA ASN A 60 -7.92 5.92 -22.67
C ASN A 60 -6.55 6.39 -22.20
N VAL A 61 -6.15 5.95 -21.01
CA VAL A 61 -4.82 6.17 -20.46
C VAL A 61 -4.30 4.84 -19.93
N SER A 62 -3.20 4.39 -20.49
CA SER A 62 -2.44 3.22 -20.04
C SER A 62 -1.07 3.69 -19.59
N ASN A 63 -0.58 3.23 -18.44
CA ASN A 63 0.79 3.48 -18.01
C ASN A 63 1.28 2.35 -17.08
N ASN A 64 2.60 2.16 -16.96
CA ASN A 64 3.20 1.10 -16.14
C ASN A 64 3.83 1.60 -14.82
N LYS A 65 3.71 2.89 -14.46
CA LYS A 65 4.44 3.51 -13.33
C LYS A 65 3.56 4.19 -12.29
N ILE A 66 2.58 4.97 -12.75
CA ILE A 66 1.62 5.70 -11.92
C ILE A 66 0.37 4.85 -11.71
N GLY A 67 0.09 4.52 -10.45
CA GLY A 67 -1.21 4.00 -10.03
C GLY A 67 -2.22 5.13 -9.75
N PHE A 68 -3.52 4.83 -9.81
CA PHE A 68 -4.56 5.82 -9.45
C PHE A 68 -4.41 6.36 -8.01
N SER A 69 -3.84 5.60 -7.08
CA SER A 69 -3.55 6.08 -5.70
C SER A 69 -2.59 7.26 -5.67
N ASP A 70 -1.70 7.32 -6.64
CA ASP A 70 -0.64 8.32 -6.71
C ASP A 70 -1.20 9.67 -7.14
N LEU A 71 -2.25 9.67 -7.98
CA LEU A 71 -2.98 10.87 -8.44
C LEU A 71 -3.72 11.62 -7.32
N PHE A 72 -4.05 10.94 -6.21
CA PHE A 72 -4.72 11.55 -5.03
C PHE A 72 -3.82 11.58 -3.80
N SER A 73 -2.56 11.19 -3.96
CA SER A 73 -1.54 11.32 -2.92
C SER A 73 -0.88 12.69 -3.01
N ASN A 74 -0.31 13.19 -1.93
CA ASN A 74 0.55 14.40 -1.97
C ASN A 74 1.93 14.09 -2.58
N THR A 75 2.07 12.99 -3.32
CA THR A 75 3.35 12.54 -3.89
C THR A 75 3.51 13.17 -5.27
N ASP A 76 4.72 13.65 -5.57
CA ASP A 76 5.04 14.24 -6.86
C ASP A 76 4.95 13.17 -7.98
N LEU A 77 4.08 13.39 -8.96
CA LEU A 77 3.80 12.44 -10.04
C LEU A 77 5.00 12.25 -10.97
N GLU A 78 5.82 13.30 -11.14
CA GLU A 78 7.06 13.23 -11.91
C GLU A 78 8.05 12.26 -11.27
N SER A 79 8.23 12.37 -9.95
CA SER A 79 9.08 11.45 -9.19
C SER A 79 8.63 9.99 -9.26
N LEU A 80 7.33 9.71 -9.45
CA LEU A 80 6.79 8.36 -9.54
C LEU A 80 6.92 7.77 -10.94
N LEU A 81 6.81 8.60 -11.98
CA LEU A 81 7.06 8.18 -13.37
C LEU A 81 8.47 7.63 -13.55
N PHE A 82 9.45 8.30 -12.96
CA PHE A 82 10.86 7.95 -13.14
C PHE A 82 11.43 7.05 -12.04
N LYS A 83 10.59 6.47 -11.17
CA LYS A 83 11.05 5.59 -10.07
C LYS A 83 11.33 4.16 -10.54
N GLY A 84 12.42 3.59 -10.01
CA GLY A 84 12.78 2.18 -10.19
C GLY A 84 13.57 1.91 -11.47
N ASN A 85 13.68 0.64 -11.88
CA ASN A 85 14.57 0.24 -12.98
C ASN A 85 13.87 -0.11 -14.31
N ASP A 86 12.56 -0.36 -14.29
CA ASP A 86 11.82 -0.67 -15.51
C ASP A 86 11.59 0.59 -16.36
N PRO A 87 11.62 0.52 -17.70
CA PRO A 87 11.39 1.69 -18.53
C PRO A 87 9.93 2.16 -18.43
N VAL A 88 9.71 3.47 -18.61
CA VAL A 88 8.40 4.11 -18.59
C VAL A 88 7.71 3.91 -19.93
N ASN A 89 6.50 3.34 -19.87
CA ASN A 89 5.59 3.17 -20.98
C ASN A 89 4.25 3.81 -20.63
N MET A 90 3.78 4.75 -21.45
CA MET A 90 2.51 5.45 -21.28
C MET A 90 1.84 5.64 -22.65
N SER A 91 0.52 5.52 -22.70
CA SER A 91 -0.29 5.80 -23.89
C SER A 91 -1.53 6.56 -23.46
N VAL A 92 -1.85 7.63 -24.17
CA VAL A 92 -3.08 8.41 -24.05
C VAL A 92 -3.78 8.39 -25.40
N ASP A 93 -5.01 7.89 -25.47
CA ASP A 93 -5.83 7.84 -26.68
C ASP A 93 -7.18 8.51 -26.39
N ALA A 94 -7.37 9.70 -26.96
CA ALA A 94 -8.57 10.51 -26.87
C ALA A 94 -9.34 10.45 -28.18
N GLN A 95 -10.62 10.09 -28.09
CA GLN A 95 -11.51 9.96 -29.25
C GLN A 95 -12.77 10.80 -29.04
N VAL A 96 -13.04 11.67 -30.01
CA VAL A 96 -14.28 12.46 -30.07
C VAL A 96 -15.10 11.97 -31.24
N TYR A 97 -16.20 11.30 -30.95
CA TYR A 97 -17.20 10.86 -31.92
C TYR A 97 -18.10 12.05 -32.22
N GLY A 98 -18.02 12.58 -33.44
CA GLY A 98 -18.85 13.69 -33.91
C GLY A 98 -20.21 13.23 -34.41
N LEU A 99 -20.84 14.05 -35.25
CA LEU A 99 -22.11 13.73 -35.86
C LEU A 99 -22.01 12.43 -36.67
N GLY A 100 -22.95 11.52 -36.43
CA GLY A 100 -23.09 10.29 -37.18
C GLY A 100 -24.54 9.93 -37.38
N ILE A 101 -24.88 9.38 -38.54
CA ILE A 101 -26.22 8.89 -38.84
C ILE A 101 -26.12 7.46 -39.37
N ALA A 102 -26.98 6.60 -38.85
CA ALA A 102 -27.12 5.23 -39.32
C ALA A 102 -28.57 4.98 -39.70
N MET A 103 -28.77 4.25 -40.80
CA MET A 103 -30.08 3.83 -41.29
C MET A 103 -30.06 2.34 -41.61
N LYS A 104 -31.08 1.64 -41.14
CA LYS A 104 -31.39 0.27 -41.51
C LYS A 104 -32.48 0.25 -42.59
N TYR A 105 -32.19 -0.34 -43.74
CA TYR A 105 -33.13 -0.53 -44.83
C TYR A 105 -33.14 -2.00 -45.30
N LYS A 106 -34.25 -2.71 -45.01
CA LYS A 106 -34.38 -4.15 -45.26
C LYS A 106 -33.22 -4.93 -44.63
N LYS A 107 -32.43 -5.65 -45.44
CA LYS A 107 -31.25 -6.43 -45.01
C LYS A 107 -29.97 -5.60 -44.92
N TRP A 108 -30.01 -4.31 -45.22
CA TRP A 108 -28.84 -3.44 -45.27
C TRP A 108 -28.82 -2.48 -44.08
N GLY A 109 -27.64 -2.23 -43.55
CA GLY A 109 -27.35 -1.12 -42.63
C GLY A 109 -26.33 -0.20 -43.28
N LEU A 110 -26.61 1.10 -43.30
CA LEU A 110 -25.72 2.14 -43.82
C LEU A 110 -25.43 3.13 -42.70
N ALA A 111 -24.17 3.55 -42.55
CA ALA A 111 -23.82 4.60 -41.61
C ALA A 111 -22.78 5.56 -42.20
N ILE A 112 -22.91 6.82 -41.82
CA ILE A 112 -21.88 7.84 -41.99
C ILE A 112 -21.51 8.30 -40.59
N THR A 113 -20.23 8.20 -40.24
CA THR A 113 -19.71 8.58 -38.93
C THR A 113 -18.56 9.55 -39.08
N SER A 114 -18.40 10.45 -38.11
CA SER A 114 -17.22 11.30 -37.97
C SER A 114 -16.54 11.04 -36.64
N LYS A 115 -15.21 11.00 -36.63
CA LYS A 115 -14.40 10.84 -35.43
C LYS A 115 -13.15 11.70 -35.52
N ALA A 116 -12.75 12.25 -34.38
CA ALA A 116 -11.48 12.92 -34.17
C ALA A 116 -10.64 12.09 -33.19
N HIS A 117 -9.35 11.95 -33.49
CA HIS A 117 -8.37 11.25 -32.67
C HIS A 117 -7.29 12.21 -32.18
N GLY A 118 -6.88 12.04 -30.93
CA GLY A 118 -5.65 12.58 -30.37
C GLY A 118 -4.94 11.47 -29.60
N LYS A 119 -3.74 11.11 -30.05
CA LYS A 119 -2.94 10.05 -29.44
C LYS A 119 -1.58 10.58 -29.00
N LEU A 120 -1.15 10.23 -27.79
CA LEU A 120 0.17 10.49 -27.26
C LEU A 120 0.76 9.20 -26.72
N ASP A 121 1.94 8.79 -27.18
CA ASP A 121 2.63 7.61 -26.66
C ASP A 121 4.03 7.98 -26.14
N ILE A 122 4.39 7.41 -24.98
CA ILE A 122 5.73 7.38 -24.40
C ILE A 122 6.13 5.91 -24.36
N VAL A 123 7.22 5.55 -25.02
CA VAL A 123 7.65 4.17 -25.18
C VAL A 123 9.10 4.01 -24.75
N ASP A 124 9.34 3.04 -23.87
CA ASP A 124 10.65 2.61 -23.39
C ASP A 124 11.56 3.72 -22.85
N VAL A 125 10.99 4.75 -22.20
CA VAL A 125 11.80 5.85 -21.62
C VAL A 125 12.53 5.37 -20.38
N ASP A 126 13.86 5.53 -20.34
CA ASP A 126 14.67 5.05 -19.22
C ASP A 126 14.45 5.92 -17.98
N THR A 127 14.13 5.28 -16.87
CA THR A 127 13.94 5.94 -15.58
C THR A 127 15.20 6.65 -15.10
N LYS A 128 16.38 6.13 -15.45
CA LYS A 128 17.67 6.74 -15.09
C LYS A 128 17.91 8.09 -15.76
N LEU A 129 17.30 8.34 -16.92
CA LEU A 129 17.38 9.65 -17.60
C LEU A 129 16.61 10.71 -16.80
N GLY A 130 15.37 10.40 -16.40
CA GLY A 130 14.56 11.27 -15.55
C GLY A 130 15.15 11.44 -14.15
N ASP A 131 15.58 10.36 -13.51
CA ASP A 131 16.27 10.40 -12.21
C ASP A 131 17.56 11.22 -12.27
N ALA A 132 18.35 11.13 -13.34
CA ALA A 132 19.55 11.95 -13.52
C ALA A 132 19.19 13.44 -13.66
N LEU A 133 18.12 13.79 -14.37
CA LEU A 133 17.67 15.17 -14.53
C LEU A 133 17.08 15.75 -13.23
N VAL A 134 16.24 14.98 -12.52
CA VAL A 134 15.55 15.40 -11.30
C VAL A 134 16.50 15.42 -10.09
N ASN A 135 17.28 14.36 -9.88
CA ASN A 135 18.15 14.23 -8.69
C ASN A 135 19.49 14.98 -8.84
N ALA A 136 20.07 15.05 -10.04
CA ALA A 136 21.25 15.90 -10.24
C ALA A 136 20.87 17.39 -10.34
N GLY A 137 19.65 17.72 -10.76
CA GLY A 137 19.23 19.11 -11.04
C GLY A 137 18.80 19.96 -9.83
N LEU A 138 18.21 19.39 -8.77
CA LEU A 138 17.50 20.19 -7.75
C LEU A 138 18.00 20.04 -6.30
N ASN A 139 18.70 18.96 -5.94
CA ASN A 139 18.98 18.65 -4.53
C ASN A 139 20.44 18.88 -4.08
N SER A 140 21.34 19.27 -4.98
CA SER A 140 22.73 19.61 -4.63
C SER A 140 23.29 20.69 -5.57
N ALA A 141 24.04 21.65 -5.03
CA ALA A 141 24.70 22.70 -5.82
C ALA A 141 25.81 22.14 -6.75
N PHE A 142 26.26 20.90 -6.48
CA PHE A 142 27.25 20.15 -7.24
C PHE A 142 26.86 18.67 -7.26
N GLY A 143 26.57 18.12 -8.44
CA GLY A 143 26.16 16.72 -8.60
C GLY A 143 26.50 16.19 -10.00
N SER A 144 26.75 14.90 -10.15
CA SER A 144 27.06 14.27 -11.44
C SER A 144 26.38 12.91 -11.54
N SER A 145 25.77 12.60 -12.69
CA SER A 145 25.12 11.33 -12.98
C SER A 145 25.48 10.85 -14.37
N THR A 146 25.90 9.60 -14.50
CA THR A 146 26.22 8.97 -15.79
C THR A 146 25.01 8.18 -16.28
N ILE A 147 24.65 8.40 -17.54
CA ILE A 147 23.54 7.76 -18.22
C ILE A 147 24.12 6.80 -19.24
N SER A 148 23.65 5.56 -19.21
CA SER A 148 24.01 4.52 -20.16
C SER A 148 22.74 3.77 -20.54
N ASN A 149 22.07 4.27 -21.57
CA ASN A 149 20.78 3.76 -22.00
C ASN A 149 20.88 3.07 -23.38
N ASN A 150 20.36 1.84 -23.44
CA ASN A 150 20.27 1.04 -24.67
C ASN A 150 18.83 0.90 -25.20
N TYR A 151 17.84 1.53 -24.55
CA TYR A 151 16.46 1.57 -25.03
C TYR A 151 16.31 2.55 -26.19
N ASN A 152 15.42 2.22 -27.13
CA ASN A 152 14.97 3.12 -28.19
C ASN A 152 13.79 3.95 -27.67
N GLN A 153 14.12 4.98 -26.91
CA GLN A 153 13.15 5.83 -26.24
C GLN A 153 12.36 6.65 -27.26
N ARG A 154 11.03 6.67 -27.15
CA ARG A 154 10.19 7.45 -28.06
C ARG A 154 9.11 8.21 -27.33
N MET A 155 8.87 9.43 -27.78
CA MET A 155 7.69 10.22 -27.44
C MET A 155 7.05 10.68 -28.74
N ASN A 156 5.80 10.29 -28.98
CA ASN A 156 5.08 10.67 -30.18
C ASN A 156 3.71 11.26 -29.85
N GLY A 157 3.22 12.11 -30.74
CA GLY A 157 1.91 12.71 -30.66
C GLY A 157 1.30 12.85 -32.05
N THR A 158 0.07 12.38 -32.21
CA THR A 158 -0.62 12.36 -33.50
C THR A 158 -2.09 12.74 -33.36
N THR A 159 -2.56 13.64 -34.21
CA THR A 159 -3.98 13.98 -34.35
C THR A 159 -4.47 13.72 -35.77
N TRP A 160 -5.68 13.21 -35.91
CA TRP A 160 -6.33 13.07 -37.22
C TRP A 160 -7.85 12.95 -37.11
N GLY A 161 -8.52 13.34 -38.18
CA GLY A 161 -9.94 13.18 -38.38
C GLY A 161 -10.25 11.96 -39.25
N GLU A 162 -11.39 11.35 -39.02
CA GLU A 162 -11.91 10.23 -39.80
C GLU A 162 -13.37 10.51 -40.19
N VAL A 163 -13.71 10.25 -41.44
CA VAL A 163 -15.11 10.11 -41.90
C VAL A 163 -15.31 8.69 -42.42
N GLY A 164 -16.12 7.91 -41.70
CA GLY A 164 -16.40 6.51 -42.00
C GLY A 164 -17.70 6.34 -42.77
N PHE A 165 -17.65 5.56 -43.85
CA PHE A 165 -18.81 5.08 -44.61
C PHE A 165 -18.93 3.59 -44.38
N THR A 166 -19.90 3.18 -43.55
CA THR A 166 -20.11 1.77 -43.22
C THR A 166 -21.27 1.22 -44.02
N LEU A 167 -21.06 0.05 -44.64
CA LEU A 167 -22.07 -0.77 -45.26
C LEU A 167 -22.07 -2.14 -44.61
N SER A 168 -23.24 -2.57 -44.13
CA SER A 168 -23.44 -3.91 -43.57
C SER A 168 -24.61 -4.59 -44.22
N ARG A 169 -24.54 -5.92 -44.32
CA ARG A 169 -25.60 -6.74 -44.89
C ARG A 169 -25.85 -7.96 -44.03
N ASN A 170 -27.12 -8.18 -43.73
CA ASN A 170 -27.60 -9.44 -43.25
C ASN A 170 -27.67 -10.45 -44.41
N LEU A 171 -26.83 -11.49 -44.34
CA LEU A 171 -26.78 -12.55 -45.36
C LEU A 171 -27.81 -13.63 -45.07
N ILE A 172 -27.88 -14.04 -43.82
CA ILE A 172 -28.71 -15.14 -43.35
C ILE A 172 -29.51 -14.66 -42.15
N ASP A 173 -30.83 -14.87 -42.23
CA ASP A 173 -31.77 -14.56 -41.17
C ASP A 173 -32.76 -15.73 -41.04
N LYS A 174 -32.40 -16.72 -40.22
CA LYS A 174 -33.24 -17.90 -39.93
C LYS A 174 -33.84 -17.76 -38.53
N GLU A 175 -34.77 -18.63 -38.17
CA GLU A 175 -35.40 -18.59 -36.84
C GLU A 175 -34.40 -18.69 -35.69
N LYS A 176 -33.37 -19.53 -35.84
CA LYS A 176 -32.38 -19.79 -34.78
C LYS A 176 -31.09 -18.97 -34.92
N TYR A 177 -30.66 -18.59 -36.12
CA TYR A 177 -29.35 -17.95 -36.31
C TYR A 177 -29.39 -16.81 -37.32
N LYS A 178 -28.48 -15.84 -37.13
CA LYS A 178 -28.29 -14.66 -37.97
C LYS A 178 -26.82 -14.51 -38.32
N ILE A 179 -26.52 -14.19 -39.57
CA ILE A 179 -25.15 -13.90 -40.03
C ILE A 179 -25.13 -12.57 -40.77
N ASN A 180 -24.20 -11.71 -40.36
CA ASN A 180 -23.98 -10.42 -40.98
C ASN A 180 -22.51 -10.27 -41.39
N ILE A 181 -22.32 -9.53 -42.47
CA ILE A 181 -21.01 -9.03 -42.88
C ILE A 181 -21.08 -7.51 -42.95
N GLY A 182 -19.94 -6.85 -42.76
CA GLY A 182 -19.85 -5.41 -42.92
C GLY A 182 -18.47 -4.97 -43.34
N ALA A 183 -18.42 -3.80 -43.96
CA ALA A 183 -17.20 -3.10 -44.28
C ALA A 183 -17.36 -1.62 -43.97
N THR A 184 -16.30 -0.99 -43.49
CA THR A 184 -16.21 0.47 -43.38
C THR A 184 -15.09 0.95 -44.28
N PHE A 185 -15.37 1.95 -45.10
CA PHE A 185 -14.36 2.73 -45.81
C PHE A 185 -14.18 4.07 -45.09
N LYS A 186 -12.95 4.43 -44.75
CA LYS A 186 -12.64 5.63 -43.97
C LYS A 186 -11.80 6.60 -44.79
N LEU A 187 -12.26 7.83 -44.87
CA LEU A 187 -11.48 8.97 -45.30
C LEU A 187 -10.70 9.50 -44.09
N LEU A 188 -9.38 9.64 -44.22
CA LEU A 188 -8.52 10.13 -43.15
C LEU A 188 -8.04 11.54 -43.47
N PHE A 189 -8.12 12.42 -42.48
CA PHE A 189 -7.76 13.82 -42.53
C PHE A 189 -6.61 14.03 -41.53
N PRO A 190 -5.35 13.77 -41.92
CA PRO A 190 -4.19 13.85 -41.04
C PRO A 190 -4.03 15.28 -40.56
N GLY A 191 -3.84 15.42 -39.26
CA GLY A 191 -3.88 16.70 -38.62
C GLY A 191 -2.50 17.26 -38.29
N SER A 192 -1.94 16.78 -37.20
CA SER A 192 -0.58 17.11 -36.81
C SER A 192 0.13 15.89 -36.28
N TYR A 193 1.45 15.91 -36.41
CA TYR A 193 2.33 14.84 -36.01
C TYR A 193 3.59 15.41 -35.37
N ALA A 194 4.04 14.79 -34.28
CA ALA A 194 5.32 15.05 -33.66
C ALA A 194 5.92 13.74 -33.15
N ASN A 195 7.22 13.58 -33.30
CA ASN A 195 7.98 12.46 -32.79
C ASN A 195 9.37 12.90 -32.34
N LEU A 196 9.75 12.41 -31.17
CA LEU A 196 11.07 12.52 -30.59
C LEU A 196 11.54 11.10 -30.29
N GLY A 197 12.52 10.61 -31.05
CA GLY A 197 13.16 9.31 -30.83
C GLY A 197 14.60 9.47 -30.36
N LEU A 198 15.03 8.68 -29.38
CA LEU A 198 16.37 8.73 -28.83
C LEU A 198 16.90 7.31 -28.58
N ASP A 199 17.92 6.92 -29.33
CA ASP A 199 18.57 5.62 -29.27
C ASP A 199 20.05 5.74 -28.87
N LYS A 200 20.58 4.72 -28.19
CA LYS A 200 21.98 4.62 -27.71
C LYS A 200 22.45 5.84 -26.94
N PHE A 201 21.60 6.36 -26.05
CA PHE A 201 21.91 7.56 -25.27
C PHE A 201 22.90 7.25 -24.13
N GLN A 202 24.14 7.66 -24.31
CA GLN A 202 25.21 7.53 -23.32
C GLN A 202 25.80 8.91 -23.04
N GLY A 203 26.00 9.28 -21.78
CA GLY A 203 26.50 10.62 -21.45
C GLY A 203 26.57 10.88 -19.95
N THR A 204 27.11 12.04 -19.55
CA THR A 204 27.12 12.47 -18.15
C THR A 204 26.40 13.80 -17.99
N ILE A 205 25.46 13.86 -17.04
CA ILE A 205 24.79 15.09 -16.62
C ILE A 205 25.46 15.59 -15.34
N THR A 206 25.86 16.85 -15.33
CA THR A 206 26.54 17.52 -14.22
C THR A 206 25.79 18.78 -13.84
N ASN A 207 25.58 19.01 -12.54
CA ASN A 207 25.08 20.27 -12.01
C ASN A 207 26.25 21.06 -11.41
N SER A 208 26.39 22.31 -11.84
CA SER A 208 27.38 23.25 -11.32
C SER A 208 26.66 24.57 -11.00
N ALA A 209 26.48 24.83 -9.70
CA ALA A 209 25.85 26.04 -9.18
C ALA A 209 24.42 26.31 -9.71
N GLY A 210 23.60 25.26 -9.89
CA GLY A 210 22.22 25.36 -10.36
C GLY A 210 22.06 25.41 -11.88
N GLN A 211 23.17 25.33 -12.62
CA GLN A 211 23.19 25.13 -14.07
C GLN A 211 23.51 23.67 -14.38
N VAL A 212 22.69 23.04 -15.21
CA VAL A 212 22.79 21.63 -15.57
C VAL A 212 23.47 21.51 -16.94
N TYR A 213 24.56 20.78 -17.00
CA TYR A 213 25.36 20.55 -18.20
C TYR A 213 25.37 19.06 -18.57
N MET A 214 25.40 18.78 -19.87
CA MET A 214 25.55 17.45 -20.44
C MET A 214 26.89 17.38 -21.18
N ASN A 215 27.73 16.39 -20.88
CA ASN A 215 29.04 16.20 -21.52
C ASN A 215 29.35 14.72 -21.79
N ASN A 216 30.38 14.49 -22.60
CA ASN A 216 30.81 13.17 -23.07
C ASN A 216 29.63 12.34 -23.60
N THR A 217 28.71 12.99 -24.31
CA THR A 217 27.41 12.40 -24.67
C THR A 217 27.36 12.02 -26.13
N THR A 218 26.94 10.80 -26.41
CA THR A 218 26.65 10.30 -27.75
C THR A 218 25.26 9.69 -27.81
N ALA A 219 24.50 10.00 -28.87
CA ALA A 219 23.19 9.39 -29.10
C ALA A 219 22.75 9.52 -30.56
N ASN A 220 21.81 8.68 -30.99
CA ASN A 220 21.05 8.91 -32.22
C ASN A 220 19.71 9.55 -31.83
N LEU A 221 19.50 10.78 -32.26
CA LEU A 221 18.28 11.54 -31.98
C LEU A 221 17.48 11.68 -33.28
N ASN A 222 16.18 11.41 -33.27
CA ASN A 222 15.27 11.73 -34.36
C ASN A 222 14.27 12.76 -33.87
N ILE A 223 14.17 13.88 -34.58
CA ILE A 223 13.09 14.85 -34.41
C ILE A 223 12.31 14.89 -35.72
N ALA A 224 11.01 14.63 -35.64
CA ALA A 224 10.11 14.71 -36.78
C ALA A 224 8.83 15.44 -36.39
N TYR A 225 8.37 16.36 -37.24
CA TYR A 225 7.13 17.09 -36.98
C TYR A 225 6.43 17.52 -38.28
N SER A 226 5.12 17.70 -38.18
CA SER A 226 4.23 18.12 -39.27
C SER A 226 3.00 18.86 -38.72
N GLY A 227 2.57 19.93 -39.40
CA GLY A 227 1.37 20.70 -39.05
C GLY A 227 1.59 21.66 -37.88
N GLY A 228 0.52 22.05 -37.18
CA GLY A 228 0.55 23.07 -36.11
C GLY A 228 1.40 22.69 -34.88
N LEU A 229 1.73 21.41 -34.73
CA LEU A 229 2.66 20.92 -33.68
C LEU A 229 4.12 21.37 -33.87
N ALA A 230 4.47 21.87 -35.06
CA ALA A 230 5.82 22.33 -35.40
C ALA A 230 6.15 23.74 -34.91
N SER A 231 5.13 24.59 -34.74
CA SER A 231 5.28 26.04 -34.62
C SER A 231 5.11 26.57 -33.20
N SER A 232 4.32 25.92 -32.35
CA SER A 232 4.12 26.30 -30.93
C SER A 232 3.58 25.14 -30.10
N PHE A 233 4.12 24.95 -28.89
CA PHE A 233 3.58 24.02 -27.88
C PHE A 233 2.44 24.61 -27.02
N SER A 234 2.23 25.93 -27.07
CA SER A 234 1.40 26.68 -26.11
C SER A 234 0.06 27.15 -26.69
N ASN A 235 -0.11 27.17 -28.01
CA ASN A 235 -1.32 27.68 -28.65
C ASN A 235 -2.39 26.60 -28.90
N PHE A 236 -3.07 26.14 -27.85
CA PHE A 236 -4.13 25.10 -27.92
C PHE A 236 -5.26 25.38 -28.92
N ASN A 237 -5.50 26.64 -29.33
CA ASN A 237 -6.50 26.98 -30.34
C ASN A 237 -6.14 26.46 -31.74
N ASP A 238 -4.86 26.43 -32.11
CA ASP A 238 -4.38 25.89 -33.39
C ASP A 238 -4.53 24.36 -33.45
N TYR A 239 -4.55 23.68 -32.30
CA TYR A 239 -4.72 22.23 -32.22
C TYR A 239 -6.13 21.80 -32.63
N SER A 240 -7.15 22.65 -32.44
CA SER A 240 -8.51 22.37 -32.90
C SER A 240 -8.67 22.47 -34.42
N GLN A 241 -7.97 23.42 -35.06
CA GLN A 241 -7.80 23.52 -36.51
C GLN A 241 -6.97 22.35 -37.04
N SER A 242 -6.06 21.82 -36.22
CA SER A 242 -5.20 20.71 -36.60
C SER A 242 -5.91 19.38 -36.76
N VAL A 243 -7.03 19.09 -36.06
CA VAL A 243 -7.56 17.71 -36.05
C VAL A 243 -8.11 17.25 -37.42
N PHE A 244 -8.58 18.19 -38.26
CA PHE A 244 -9.12 17.89 -39.59
C PHE A 244 -8.31 18.62 -40.68
N GLY A 245 -7.11 18.09 -40.99
CA GLY A 245 -6.34 18.56 -42.14
C GLY A 245 -6.95 18.17 -43.49
N ASN A 246 -6.19 18.28 -44.58
CA ASN A 246 -6.65 17.87 -45.91
C ASN A 246 -6.76 16.34 -46.02
N LEU A 247 -7.70 15.86 -46.84
CA LEU A 247 -7.85 14.43 -47.15
C LEU A 247 -6.56 13.87 -47.76
N ASN A 248 -5.84 13.04 -46.99
CA ASN A 248 -4.55 12.47 -47.41
C ASN A 248 -4.34 11.04 -46.89
N GLY A 249 -5.41 10.30 -46.66
CA GLY A 249 -5.32 8.90 -46.26
C GLY A 249 -6.62 8.15 -46.41
N PHE A 250 -6.49 6.84 -46.43
CA PHE A 250 -7.63 5.92 -46.49
C PHE A 250 -7.37 4.73 -45.57
N SER A 251 -8.42 4.22 -44.95
CA SER A 251 -8.37 2.93 -44.27
C SER A 251 -9.68 2.17 -44.40
N GLY A 252 -9.59 0.87 -44.17
CA GLY A 252 -10.73 -0.04 -44.24
C GLY A 252 -10.86 -0.92 -43.01
N ASP A 253 -12.10 -1.23 -42.66
CA ASP A 253 -12.44 -2.26 -41.69
C ASP A 253 -13.29 -3.34 -42.37
N LEU A 254 -13.05 -4.60 -42.01
CA LEU A 254 -13.86 -5.75 -42.43
C LEU A 254 -14.39 -6.47 -41.20
N GLY A 255 -15.67 -6.83 -41.23
CA GLY A 255 -16.37 -7.39 -40.09
C GLY A 255 -17.24 -8.57 -40.44
N PHE A 256 -17.27 -9.54 -39.54
CA PHE A 256 -18.16 -10.68 -39.55
C PHE A 256 -18.89 -10.77 -38.21
N ASN A 257 -20.16 -11.12 -38.24
CA ASN A 257 -20.97 -11.30 -37.04
C ASN A 257 -21.90 -12.51 -37.16
N TYR A 258 -22.00 -13.29 -36.08
CA TYR A 258 -22.91 -14.42 -35.92
C TYR A 258 -23.72 -14.26 -34.64
N GLN A 259 -25.05 -14.43 -34.72
CA GLN A 259 -25.93 -14.47 -33.56
C GLN A 259 -26.72 -15.76 -33.49
N TRP A 260 -26.70 -16.42 -32.33
CA TRP A 260 -27.69 -17.42 -31.94
C TRP A 260 -28.87 -16.71 -31.27
N LYS A 261 -30.03 -16.71 -31.92
CA LYS A 261 -31.22 -15.97 -31.46
C LYS A 261 -31.86 -16.60 -30.23
N ASP A 262 -32.46 -15.76 -29.38
CA ASP A 262 -33.24 -16.21 -28.23
C ASP A 262 -34.69 -16.57 -28.63
N LYS A 263 -35.43 -17.28 -27.75
CA LYS A 263 -36.81 -17.72 -28.03
C LYS A 263 -37.72 -16.52 -28.37
N PRO A 264 -38.64 -16.65 -29.35
CA PRO A 264 -39.58 -15.58 -29.65
C PRO A 264 -40.55 -15.36 -28.48
N GLU A 265 -40.59 -14.15 -27.91
CA GLU A 265 -41.65 -13.73 -26.98
C GLU A 265 -42.96 -13.43 -27.73
N SER A 266 -44.09 -13.55 -27.04
CA SER A 266 -45.46 -13.35 -27.54
C SER A 266 -45.76 -11.92 -28.03
N ASN A 267 -44.87 -10.95 -27.79
CA ASN A 267 -45.03 -9.57 -28.28
C ASN A 267 -43.90 -9.19 -29.27
N PRO A 268 -44.18 -9.09 -30.59
CA PRO A 268 -43.16 -8.88 -31.62
C PRO A 268 -42.42 -7.54 -31.50
N LYS A 269 -43.02 -6.51 -30.85
CA LYS A 269 -42.33 -5.23 -30.58
C LYS A 269 -41.27 -5.31 -29.47
N LYS A 270 -41.26 -6.36 -28.65
CA LYS A 270 -40.27 -6.60 -27.56
C LYS A 270 -39.15 -7.59 -27.95
N ASN A 271 -39.18 -8.14 -29.17
CA ASN A 271 -38.26 -9.19 -29.67
C ASN A 271 -37.06 -8.67 -30.49
N LEU A 272 -36.87 -7.35 -30.63
CA LEU A 272 -35.82 -6.81 -31.49
C LEU A 272 -34.42 -7.08 -30.87
N ASN A 273 -33.62 -7.90 -31.55
CA ASN A 273 -32.20 -8.22 -31.31
C ASN A 273 -31.85 -8.95 -30.00
N LYS A 274 -32.74 -9.81 -29.48
CA LYS A 274 -32.39 -10.73 -28.39
C LYS A 274 -31.63 -11.95 -28.92
N TYR A 275 -30.48 -12.25 -28.32
CA TYR A 275 -29.65 -13.42 -28.64
C TYR A 275 -29.27 -14.18 -27.35
N LYS A 276 -28.94 -15.46 -27.53
CA LYS A 276 -28.24 -16.28 -26.54
C LYS A 276 -26.74 -16.10 -26.63
N LEU A 277 -26.22 -15.97 -27.85
CA LEU A 277 -24.80 -15.78 -28.13
C LEU A 277 -24.63 -14.80 -29.29
N ASN A 278 -23.74 -13.83 -29.14
CA ASN A 278 -23.30 -12.93 -30.19
C ASN A 278 -21.78 -13.07 -30.36
N LEU A 279 -21.32 -13.50 -31.52
CA LEU A 279 -19.91 -13.66 -31.86
C LEU A 279 -19.54 -12.67 -32.97
N GLY A 280 -18.38 -12.04 -32.86
CA GLY A 280 -17.88 -11.20 -33.93
C GLY A 280 -16.38 -11.28 -34.09
N LEU A 281 -15.96 -11.06 -35.34
CA LEU A 281 -14.58 -10.99 -35.77
C LEU A 281 -14.43 -9.75 -36.64
N ALA A 282 -13.38 -8.97 -36.44
CA ALA A 282 -13.09 -7.81 -37.26
C ALA A 282 -11.60 -7.65 -37.51
N LEU A 283 -11.28 -7.21 -38.72
CA LEU A 283 -9.97 -6.72 -39.11
C LEU A 283 -10.11 -5.21 -39.34
N ARG A 284 -9.44 -4.40 -38.51
CA ARG A 284 -9.63 -2.95 -38.45
C ARG A 284 -8.37 -2.20 -38.85
N ASN A 285 -8.57 -0.96 -39.27
CA ASN A 285 -7.52 0.03 -39.54
C ASN A 285 -6.54 -0.42 -40.64
N ILE A 286 -7.02 -1.13 -41.66
CA ILE A 286 -6.22 -1.55 -42.81
C ILE A 286 -5.98 -0.32 -43.68
N GLY A 287 -4.84 0.35 -43.54
CA GLY A 287 -4.56 1.54 -44.34
C GLY A 287 -3.41 2.40 -43.84
N SER A 288 -3.34 3.59 -44.41
CA SER A 288 -2.30 4.57 -44.08
C SER A 288 -2.78 5.98 -44.42
N MET A 289 -2.16 6.96 -43.80
CA MET A 289 -2.37 8.37 -44.09
C MET A 289 -1.04 9.11 -44.23
N THR A 290 -1.04 10.22 -44.95
CA THR A 290 0.17 11.01 -45.22
C THR A 290 -0.01 12.42 -44.68
N PHE A 291 0.84 12.83 -43.74
CA PHE A 291 0.88 14.22 -43.28
C PHE A 291 1.68 15.05 -44.27
N LYS A 292 1.01 16.03 -44.88
CA LYS A 292 1.57 16.94 -45.88
C LYS A 292 1.46 18.36 -45.35
N ASP A 293 2.61 18.99 -45.15
CA ASP A 293 2.71 20.38 -44.74
C ASP A 293 4.04 20.96 -45.25
N ASP A 294 4.08 22.27 -45.48
CA ASP A 294 5.29 22.98 -45.87
C ASP A 294 6.35 23.00 -44.76
N ASN A 295 5.94 22.79 -43.52
CA ASN A 295 6.81 22.68 -42.35
C ASN A 295 7.25 21.25 -42.02
N ASN A 296 7.03 20.28 -42.91
CA ASN A 296 7.42 18.88 -42.69
C ASN A 296 8.95 18.69 -42.65
N TYR A 297 9.49 18.38 -41.47
CA TYR A 297 10.90 18.06 -41.29
C TYR A 297 11.08 16.76 -40.52
N SER A 298 11.90 15.86 -41.06
CA SER A 298 12.43 14.70 -40.33
C SER A 298 13.93 14.77 -40.35
N THR A 299 14.52 14.91 -39.18
CA THR A 299 15.96 15.03 -39.07
C THR A 299 16.45 13.97 -38.10
N ASN A 300 17.29 13.07 -38.61
CA ASN A 300 18.06 12.15 -37.78
C ASN A 300 19.36 12.85 -37.42
N TYR A 301 19.79 12.77 -36.18
CA TYR A 301 20.94 13.44 -35.66
C TYR A 301 21.85 12.43 -35.01
N LYS A 302 23.16 12.60 -35.20
CA LYS A 302 24.16 12.02 -34.31
C LYS A 302 24.54 13.10 -33.31
N LEU A 303 24.00 12.99 -32.11
CA LEU A 303 24.38 13.84 -31.00
C LEU A 303 25.80 13.45 -30.58
N ASN A 304 26.72 14.40 -30.57
CA ASN A 304 28.07 14.22 -30.04
C ASN A 304 28.48 15.48 -29.25
N ILE A 305 28.25 15.44 -27.95
CA ILE A 305 28.56 16.54 -27.04
C ILE A 305 29.88 16.21 -26.34
N GLN A 306 30.96 16.83 -26.82
CA GLN A 306 32.27 16.80 -26.17
C GLN A 306 32.59 18.19 -25.61
N PRO A 307 33.23 18.29 -24.44
CA PRO A 307 33.77 19.56 -23.95
C PRO A 307 34.69 20.20 -24.99
N THR A 308 34.50 21.48 -25.25
CA THR A 308 35.36 22.27 -26.16
C THR A 308 36.01 23.43 -25.41
N LEU A 309 37.02 24.07 -26.02
CA LEU A 309 37.64 25.27 -25.45
C LEU A 309 36.64 26.41 -25.22
N ALA A 310 35.58 26.50 -26.03
CA ALA A 310 34.52 27.49 -25.88
C ALA A 310 33.46 27.09 -24.84
N ASN A 311 33.17 25.79 -24.72
CA ASN A 311 32.19 25.23 -23.78
C ASN A 311 32.83 24.09 -22.95
N PRO A 312 33.62 24.40 -21.91
CA PRO A 312 34.41 23.42 -21.18
C PRO A 312 33.57 22.46 -20.30
N LEU A 313 32.31 22.81 -20.03
CA LEU A 313 31.38 21.97 -19.26
C LEU A 313 30.42 21.14 -20.14
N GLY A 314 30.43 21.34 -21.46
CA GLY A 314 29.50 20.70 -22.41
C GLY A 314 28.22 21.52 -22.67
N LEU A 315 27.15 20.85 -23.08
CA LEU A 315 25.85 21.45 -23.44
C LEU A 315 25.10 21.89 -22.17
N ASN A 316 24.84 23.18 -22.00
CA ASN A 316 23.97 23.68 -20.91
C ASN A 316 22.50 23.33 -21.22
N LEU A 317 21.83 22.53 -20.38
CA LEU A 317 20.44 22.12 -20.57
C LEU A 317 19.43 23.20 -20.17
N ASN A 318 19.83 24.18 -19.35
CA ASN A 318 18.95 25.28 -18.94
C ASN A 318 18.53 26.17 -20.11
N GLN A 319 19.28 26.16 -21.23
CA GLN A 319 18.93 26.93 -22.43
C GLN A 319 17.65 26.45 -23.12
N PHE A 320 17.14 25.26 -22.77
CA PHE A 320 15.89 24.73 -23.31
C PHE A 320 14.64 25.13 -22.49
N GLN A 321 14.79 25.80 -21.34
CA GLN A 321 13.67 26.12 -20.43
C GLN A 321 12.61 27.05 -21.03
N ASN A 322 12.97 27.87 -22.02
CA ASN A 322 12.07 28.86 -22.64
C ASN A 322 11.91 28.60 -24.14
N VAL A 323 12.01 27.34 -24.57
CA VAL A 323 11.85 26.99 -25.99
C VAL A 323 10.39 26.76 -26.31
N ASP A 324 9.89 27.45 -27.32
CA ASP A 324 8.46 27.47 -27.70
C ASP A 324 8.08 26.37 -28.70
N ASN A 325 9.05 25.79 -29.41
CA ASN A 325 8.83 24.77 -30.44
C ASN A 325 10.08 23.92 -30.74
N LEU A 326 9.90 22.81 -31.47
CA LEU A 326 10.99 21.88 -31.83
C LEU A 326 12.09 22.52 -32.71
N GLN A 327 11.75 23.54 -33.52
CA GLN A 327 12.70 24.22 -34.41
C GLN A 327 13.78 24.99 -33.63
N GLN A 328 13.41 25.62 -32.52
CA GLN A 328 14.34 26.32 -31.65
C GLN A 328 15.31 25.35 -30.95
N ILE A 329 14.83 24.16 -30.52
CA ILE A 329 15.68 23.12 -29.95
C ILE A 329 16.74 22.67 -30.97
N GLU A 330 16.31 22.40 -32.21
CA GLU A 330 17.19 22.03 -33.33
C GLU A 330 18.23 23.13 -33.61
N THR A 331 17.80 24.39 -33.67
CA THR A 331 18.68 25.55 -33.96
C THR A 331 19.77 25.72 -32.89
N ILE A 332 19.41 25.59 -31.60
CA ILE A 332 20.36 25.69 -30.48
C ILE A 332 21.46 24.63 -30.61
N LEU A 333 21.07 23.39 -30.87
CA LEU A 333 21.98 22.26 -30.93
C LEU A 333 22.89 22.28 -32.17
N ILE A 334 22.38 22.76 -33.32
CA ILE A 334 23.16 22.97 -34.56
C ILE A 334 24.17 24.11 -34.38
N ASN A 335 23.73 25.28 -33.88
CA ASN A 335 24.60 26.46 -33.73
C ASN A 335 25.78 26.21 -32.79
N GLN A 336 25.63 25.32 -31.81
CA GLN A 336 26.70 24.94 -30.88
C GLN A 336 27.60 23.82 -31.40
N GLY A 337 27.37 23.32 -32.62
CA GLY A 337 28.18 22.28 -33.25
C GLY A 337 28.01 20.88 -32.64
N TYR A 338 26.99 20.67 -31.83
CA TYR A 338 26.71 19.38 -31.19
C TYR A 338 25.89 18.41 -32.07
N LEU A 339 25.43 18.91 -33.22
CA LEU A 339 24.70 18.16 -34.24
C LEU A 339 25.34 18.34 -35.61
N ASN A 340 25.60 17.22 -36.30
CA ASN A 340 26.00 17.20 -37.70
C ASN A 340 24.91 16.49 -38.51
N VAL A 341 24.05 17.20 -39.25
CA VAL A 341 23.17 16.63 -40.29
C VAL A 341 22.61 17.68 -41.26
N THR A 342 22.27 17.22 -42.46
CA THR A 342 21.48 17.90 -43.50
C THR A 342 19.96 17.66 -43.29
N PRO A 343 19.14 18.69 -43.02
CA PRO A 343 17.69 18.56 -42.89
C PRO A 343 17.07 17.93 -44.14
N THR A 344 16.11 17.01 -43.98
CA THR A 344 15.38 16.43 -45.12
C THR A 344 13.91 16.81 -45.04
N LYS A 345 13.43 17.64 -45.98
CA LYS A 345 12.00 17.93 -46.14
C LYS A 345 11.32 16.68 -46.73
N LYS A 346 10.37 16.08 -46.00
CA LYS A 346 9.72 14.82 -46.42
C LYS A 346 8.31 14.70 -45.86
N ASP A 347 7.37 14.26 -46.70
CA ASP A 347 6.02 13.87 -46.27
C ASP A 347 6.04 12.62 -45.39
N PHE A 348 5.24 12.63 -44.30
CA PHE A 348 5.17 11.52 -43.36
C PHE A 348 4.03 10.58 -43.70
N LYS A 349 4.35 9.42 -44.27
CA LYS A 349 3.37 8.35 -44.46
C LYS A 349 3.30 7.46 -43.22
N VAL A 350 2.17 7.51 -42.53
CA VAL A 350 1.87 6.74 -41.33
C VAL A 350 0.93 5.59 -41.66
N LYS A 351 1.37 4.36 -41.36
CA LYS A 351 0.47 3.21 -41.36
C LYS A 351 -0.35 3.25 -40.08
N LEU A 352 -1.66 3.04 -40.20
CA LEU A 352 -2.47 2.80 -39.01
C LEU A 352 -2.15 1.39 -38.45
N PRO A 353 -2.23 1.19 -37.13
CA PRO A 353 -2.02 -0.14 -36.55
C PRO A 353 -3.17 -1.05 -36.96
N THR A 354 -2.89 -2.04 -37.81
CA THR A 354 -3.87 -3.06 -38.20
C THR A 354 -4.19 -3.94 -37.00
N LEU A 355 -5.47 -4.00 -36.64
CA LEU A 355 -5.94 -4.72 -35.45
C LEU A 355 -6.85 -5.87 -35.84
N PHE A 356 -6.56 -7.05 -35.29
CA PHE A 356 -7.51 -8.13 -35.19
C PHE A 356 -8.34 -7.93 -33.92
N SER A 357 -9.64 -8.15 -33.99
CA SER A 357 -10.52 -8.10 -32.83
C SER A 357 -11.53 -9.23 -32.89
N ALA A 358 -11.75 -9.89 -31.76
CA ALA A 358 -12.76 -10.92 -31.64
C ALA A 358 -13.52 -10.76 -30.32
N TYR A 359 -14.80 -11.10 -30.34
CA TYR A 359 -15.60 -11.12 -29.13
C TYR A 359 -16.66 -12.19 -29.13
N ALA A 360 -17.05 -12.56 -27.92
CA ALA A 360 -18.17 -13.43 -27.64
C ALA A 360 -19.00 -12.83 -26.49
N ASP A 361 -20.27 -12.55 -26.73
CA ASP A 361 -21.21 -12.11 -25.69
C ASP A 361 -22.30 -13.16 -25.47
N LEU A 362 -22.27 -13.77 -24.29
CA LEU A 362 -23.10 -14.91 -23.92
C LEU A 362 -24.14 -14.48 -22.89
N LYS A 363 -25.41 -14.79 -23.17
CA LYS A 363 -26.52 -14.66 -22.22
C LYS A 363 -26.51 -15.86 -21.28
N ILE A 364 -26.13 -15.63 -20.02
CA ILE A 364 -26.05 -16.69 -18.99
C ILE A 364 -27.43 -16.99 -18.43
N ILE A 365 -28.14 -15.96 -17.98
CA ILE A 365 -29.52 -16.02 -17.49
C ILE A 365 -30.29 -14.80 -18.02
N SER A 366 -31.61 -14.73 -17.80
CA SER A 366 -32.52 -13.75 -18.42
C SER A 366 -31.99 -12.31 -18.52
N LYS A 367 -31.29 -11.82 -17.48
CA LYS A 367 -30.78 -10.46 -17.37
C LYS A 367 -29.24 -10.37 -17.29
N LEU A 368 -28.51 -11.49 -17.25
CA LEU A 368 -27.05 -11.51 -17.06
C LEU A 368 -26.36 -11.97 -18.34
N TYR A 369 -25.38 -11.19 -18.77
CA TYR A 369 -24.52 -11.44 -19.91
C TYR A 369 -23.06 -11.44 -19.45
N VAL A 370 -22.22 -12.19 -20.14
CA VAL A 370 -20.76 -12.14 -19.99
C VAL A 370 -20.17 -11.98 -21.38
N SER A 371 -19.43 -10.90 -21.59
CA SER A 371 -18.66 -10.67 -22.81
C SER A 371 -17.20 -11.02 -22.61
N GLY A 372 -16.58 -11.70 -23.57
CA GLY A 372 -15.13 -11.72 -23.76
C GLY A 372 -14.76 -10.93 -25.01
N TYR A 373 -13.70 -10.13 -24.94
CA TYR A 373 -13.17 -9.33 -26.05
C TYR A 373 -11.65 -9.49 -26.11
N ILE A 374 -11.10 -9.72 -27.28
CA ILE A 374 -9.65 -9.65 -27.54
C ILE A 374 -9.37 -8.60 -28.61
N GLN A 375 -8.27 -7.90 -28.44
CA GLN A 375 -7.64 -7.05 -29.45
C GLN A 375 -6.18 -7.46 -29.58
N GLN A 376 -5.76 -7.73 -30.81
CA GLN A 376 -4.40 -8.11 -31.12
C GLN A 376 -3.87 -7.27 -32.29
N LYS A 377 -2.70 -6.67 -32.12
CA LYS A 377 -1.97 -6.03 -33.23
C LYS A 377 -1.42 -7.10 -34.17
N ILE A 378 -1.58 -6.89 -35.47
CA ILE A 378 -1.19 -7.89 -36.49
C ILE A 378 0.27 -7.73 -36.90
N ASN A 379 0.79 -6.51 -36.81
CA ASN A 379 2.20 -6.21 -37.05
C ASN A 379 2.80 -5.71 -35.74
N ASP A 380 4.03 -6.13 -35.45
CA ASP A 380 4.81 -5.50 -34.40
C ASP A 380 5.12 -4.05 -34.77
N ASN A 381 5.16 -3.19 -33.74
CA ASN A 381 5.54 -1.79 -33.92
C ASN A 381 7.03 -1.77 -34.31
N ASN A 382 7.35 -1.46 -35.55
CA ASN A 382 8.72 -1.25 -36.02
C ASN A 382 9.32 0.01 -35.39
N GLU A 383 10.64 0.17 -35.46
CA GLU A 383 11.38 1.32 -34.89
C GLU A 383 10.87 2.71 -35.35
N ASN A 384 10.16 2.78 -36.48
CA ASN A 384 9.62 4.00 -37.07
C ASN A 384 8.08 4.09 -37.06
N ASP A 385 7.36 3.15 -36.41
CA ASP A 385 5.89 3.18 -36.40
C ASP A 385 5.38 4.29 -35.47
N GLN A 386 4.56 5.17 -36.05
CA GLN A 386 4.24 6.50 -35.51
C GLN A 386 2.95 6.53 -34.67
N ILE A 387 2.11 5.49 -34.78
CA ILE A 387 0.87 5.31 -34.02
C ILE A 387 0.89 3.88 -33.48
N THR A 388 0.89 3.73 -32.16
CA THR A 388 0.93 2.41 -31.53
C THR A 388 -0.48 1.88 -31.24
N ALA A 389 -0.60 0.58 -30.97
CA ALA A 389 -1.77 -0.02 -30.38
C ALA A 389 -1.35 -1.11 -29.38
N GLN A 390 -2.20 -1.33 -28.37
CA GLN A 390 -1.95 -2.31 -27.33
C GLN A 390 -2.69 -3.62 -27.59
N ASN A 391 -2.03 -4.73 -27.28
CA ASN A 391 -2.72 -6.02 -27.11
C ASN A 391 -3.53 -6.00 -25.81
N SER A 392 -4.77 -6.47 -25.87
CA SER A 392 -5.64 -6.52 -24.69
C SER A 392 -6.63 -7.68 -24.73
N PHE A 393 -7.00 -8.14 -23.55
CA PHE A 393 -8.09 -9.07 -23.33
C PHE A 393 -9.01 -8.56 -22.22
N THR A 394 -10.31 -8.52 -22.48
CA THR A 394 -11.31 -8.00 -21.56
C THR A 394 -12.42 -9.02 -21.32
N ILE A 395 -12.78 -9.23 -20.06
CA ILE A 395 -13.99 -9.95 -19.63
C ILE A 395 -14.96 -8.96 -19.00
N THR A 396 -16.20 -8.89 -19.48
CA THR A 396 -17.20 -7.94 -19.00
C THR A 396 -18.49 -8.67 -18.58
N PRO A 397 -18.66 -9.02 -17.30
CA PRO A 397 -19.98 -9.29 -16.73
C PRO A 397 -20.91 -8.08 -16.85
N ARG A 398 -22.16 -8.31 -17.24
CA ARG A 398 -23.17 -7.26 -17.51
C ARG A 398 -24.57 -7.68 -17.12
N VAL A 399 -25.26 -6.83 -16.36
CA VAL A 399 -26.69 -6.96 -16.01
C VAL A 399 -27.50 -5.98 -16.85
N ASN A 400 -28.39 -6.50 -17.70
CA ASN A 400 -29.24 -5.71 -18.60
C ASN A 400 -30.72 -5.76 -18.16
N LEU A 401 -31.26 -4.60 -17.77
CA LEU A 401 -32.65 -4.40 -17.36
C LEU A 401 -33.46 -3.62 -18.41
N GLY A 402 -32.97 -3.51 -19.65
CA GLY A 402 -33.61 -2.77 -20.73
C GLY A 402 -33.26 -1.28 -20.73
N PHE A 403 -33.95 -0.49 -19.90
CA PHE A 403 -33.68 0.96 -19.77
C PHE A 403 -32.42 1.25 -18.96
N PHE A 404 -32.02 0.32 -18.08
CA PHE A 404 -30.81 0.41 -17.26
C PHE A 404 -29.90 -0.80 -17.53
N GLU A 405 -28.60 -0.57 -17.55
CA GLU A 405 -27.59 -1.63 -17.71
C GLU A 405 -26.39 -1.28 -16.84
N VAL A 406 -25.85 -2.26 -16.12
CA VAL A 406 -24.61 -2.14 -15.33
C VAL A 406 -23.67 -3.22 -15.80
N TYR A 407 -22.41 -2.88 -15.92
CA TYR A 407 -21.38 -3.81 -16.36
C TYR A 407 -20.06 -3.52 -15.65
N SER A 408 -19.16 -4.48 -15.68
CA SER A 408 -17.86 -4.37 -15.02
C SER A 408 -16.78 -4.98 -15.92
N PRO A 409 -16.05 -4.19 -16.74
CA PRO A 409 -15.01 -4.70 -17.61
C PRO A 409 -13.75 -5.02 -16.80
N TRP A 410 -13.16 -6.19 -17.02
CA TRP A 410 -11.90 -6.64 -16.44
C TRP A 410 -10.92 -6.87 -17.58
N THR A 411 -9.97 -5.95 -17.75
CA THR A 411 -9.03 -5.89 -18.87
C THR A 411 -7.63 -6.23 -18.41
N ASN A 412 -6.91 -7.02 -19.20
CA ASN A 412 -5.46 -7.14 -19.09
C ASN A 412 -4.83 -6.61 -20.39
N ASN A 413 -3.89 -5.68 -20.32
CA ASN A 413 -3.17 -5.16 -21.49
C ASN A 413 -1.66 -5.09 -21.27
N GLU A 414 -0.92 -4.97 -22.39
CA GLU A 414 0.54 -5.03 -22.42
C GLU A 414 1.26 -3.88 -21.70
N ILE A 415 0.60 -2.73 -21.47
CA ILE A 415 1.22 -1.55 -20.85
C ILE A 415 0.97 -1.52 -19.33
N SER A 416 -0.26 -1.76 -18.90
CA SER A 416 -0.70 -1.50 -17.53
C SER A 416 -1.14 -2.75 -16.74
N GLY A 417 -1.06 -3.94 -17.35
CA GLY A 417 -1.44 -5.20 -16.70
C GLY A 417 -2.96 -5.33 -16.49
N PHE A 418 -3.37 -5.93 -15.37
CA PHE A 418 -4.77 -6.18 -15.03
C PHE A 418 -5.49 -4.97 -14.44
N ASN A 419 -6.69 -4.68 -14.94
CA ASN A 419 -7.49 -3.50 -14.66
C ASN A 419 -8.98 -3.85 -14.59
N GLY A 420 -9.72 -3.28 -13.64
CA GLY A 420 -11.16 -3.52 -13.48
C GLY A 420 -11.94 -2.20 -13.47
N GLY A 421 -13.18 -2.19 -13.99
CA GLY A 421 -14.03 -1.01 -13.99
C GLY A 421 -15.49 -1.29 -13.67
N ILE A 422 -16.29 -0.23 -13.55
CA ILE A 422 -17.75 -0.32 -13.47
C ILE A 422 -18.34 0.79 -14.34
N GLY A 423 -19.26 0.43 -15.23
CA GLY A 423 -20.01 1.38 -16.03
C GLY A 423 -21.51 1.13 -15.97
N PHE A 424 -22.28 2.15 -16.33
CA PHE A 424 -23.73 2.05 -16.40
C PHE A 424 -24.31 2.80 -17.60
N ARG A 425 -25.46 2.33 -18.07
CA ARG A 425 -26.28 2.95 -19.12
C ARG A 425 -27.65 3.27 -18.58
N VAL A 426 -28.15 4.48 -18.84
CA VAL A 426 -29.52 4.90 -18.57
C VAL A 426 -30.13 5.43 -19.87
N GLY A 427 -31.04 4.68 -20.47
CA GLY A 427 -31.62 5.03 -21.77
C GLY A 427 -30.55 5.09 -22.87
N GLY A 428 -30.34 6.29 -23.42
CA GLY A 428 -29.30 6.61 -24.41
C GLY A 428 -28.06 7.32 -23.83
N PHE A 429 -28.03 7.57 -22.51
CA PHE A 429 -26.86 8.14 -21.81
C PHE A 429 -25.97 7.02 -21.26
N TYR A 430 -24.66 7.24 -21.33
CA TYR A 430 -23.61 6.31 -20.93
C TYR A 430 -22.57 7.02 -20.08
N LEU A 431 -22.11 6.35 -19.03
CA LEU A 431 -20.96 6.76 -18.23
C LEU A 431 -20.20 5.50 -17.80
N ASP A 432 -18.87 5.53 -17.94
CA ASP A 432 -17.98 4.41 -17.65
C ASP A 432 -16.70 4.93 -17.03
N GLY A 433 -16.20 4.22 -16.02
CA GLY A 433 -14.96 4.57 -15.32
C GLY A 433 -14.30 3.32 -14.76
N HIS A 434 -12.97 3.25 -14.85
CA HIS A 434 -12.21 2.15 -14.25
C HIS A 434 -11.84 2.46 -12.81
N PHE A 435 -11.80 1.42 -11.99
CA PHE A 435 -11.32 1.45 -10.62
C PHE A 435 -10.05 0.61 -10.51
N TYR A 436 -8.91 1.28 -10.31
CA TYR A 436 -7.67 0.60 -9.99
C TYR A 436 -7.67 0.11 -8.53
N LYS A 437 -6.85 -0.92 -8.27
CA LYS A 437 -6.67 -1.63 -7.00
C LYS A 437 -6.54 -0.65 -5.82
N ILE A 438 -7.62 -0.50 -5.07
CA ILE A 438 -7.61 0.13 -3.75
C ILE A 438 -6.64 -0.68 -2.89
N MET A 439 -5.77 -0.02 -2.13
CA MET A 439 -5.06 -0.68 -1.04
C MET A 439 -6.08 -1.01 0.05
N GLU A 440 -6.80 -2.11 -0.15
CA GLU A 440 -7.97 -2.51 0.63
C GLU A 440 -7.67 -2.62 2.13
N TYR A 441 -6.41 -2.82 2.52
CA TYR A 441 -6.03 -2.91 3.92
C TYR A 441 -6.34 -1.64 4.74
N LYS A 442 -6.29 -0.44 4.15
CA LYS A 442 -6.55 0.82 4.89
C LYS A 442 -8.04 1.01 5.16
N THR A 443 -8.89 0.71 4.18
CA THR A 443 -10.31 1.06 4.18
C THR A 443 -11.24 -0.13 4.40
N SER A 444 -10.88 -1.32 3.93
CA SER A 444 -11.70 -2.54 4.00
C SER A 444 -11.40 -3.35 5.27
N ILE A 445 -12.36 -3.39 6.19
CA ILE A 445 -12.33 -4.31 7.34
C ILE A 445 -12.40 -5.78 6.86
N LYS A 446 -13.14 -6.03 5.78
CA LYS A 446 -13.29 -7.37 5.22
C LYS A 446 -11.93 -7.93 4.76
N TYR A 447 -11.17 -7.14 3.99
CA TYR A 447 -9.83 -7.54 3.54
C TYR A 447 -8.91 -7.85 4.72
N ARG A 448 -8.85 -6.95 5.71
CA ARG A 448 -8.05 -7.14 6.92
C ARG A 448 -8.41 -8.44 7.63
N LYS A 449 -9.70 -8.70 7.79
CA LYS A 449 -10.21 -9.93 8.43
C LYS A 449 -9.87 -11.18 7.62
N GLU A 450 -9.92 -11.13 6.29
CA GLU A 450 -9.51 -12.24 5.42
C GLU A 450 -8.01 -12.53 5.51
N LYS A 451 -7.16 -11.50 5.48
CA LYS A 451 -5.72 -11.66 5.66
C LYS A 451 -5.35 -12.21 7.05
N LEU A 452 -6.01 -11.75 8.10
CA LEU A 452 -5.82 -12.29 9.45
C LEU A 452 -6.29 -13.76 9.57
N LYS A 453 -7.33 -14.17 8.84
CA LYS A 453 -7.73 -15.59 8.75
C LYS A 453 -6.72 -16.43 7.99
N GLN A 454 -6.14 -15.91 6.91
CA GLN A 454 -5.04 -16.56 6.18
C GLN A 454 -3.84 -16.77 7.10
N LEU A 455 -3.44 -15.72 7.84
CA LEU A 455 -2.40 -15.80 8.85
C LEU A 455 -2.70 -16.92 9.86
N LEU A 456 -3.91 -16.93 10.44
CA LEU A 456 -4.33 -17.94 11.42
C LEU A 456 -4.14 -19.37 10.91
N ASN A 457 -4.49 -19.62 9.66
CA ASN A 457 -4.34 -20.95 9.05
C ASN A 457 -2.85 -21.34 8.92
N VAL A 458 -2.01 -20.42 8.42
CA VAL A 458 -0.56 -20.67 8.29
C VAL A 458 0.07 -20.91 9.67
N LEU A 459 -0.30 -20.13 10.70
CA LEU A 459 0.24 -20.31 12.06
C LEU A 459 -0.10 -21.69 12.65
N ILE A 460 -1.30 -22.20 12.40
CA ILE A 460 -1.72 -23.54 12.87
C ILE A 460 -0.94 -24.63 12.13
N LEU A 461 -0.74 -24.48 10.81
CA LEU A 461 -0.04 -25.48 10.00
C LEU A 461 1.46 -25.57 10.32
N ARG A 462 2.08 -24.44 10.66
CA ARG A 462 3.53 -24.34 10.92
C ARG A 462 3.91 -24.31 12.40
N GLU A 463 2.98 -24.62 13.32
CA GLU A 463 3.23 -24.52 14.78
C GLU A 463 4.48 -25.30 15.22
N GLN A 464 4.67 -26.52 14.71
CA GLN A 464 5.83 -27.35 15.04
C GLN A 464 7.15 -26.77 14.52
N GLU A 465 7.15 -26.11 13.36
CA GLU A 465 8.32 -25.42 12.83
C GLU A 465 8.69 -24.20 13.71
N ILE A 466 7.69 -23.49 14.22
CA ILE A 466 7.88 -22.36 15.14
C ILE A 466 8.47 -22.84 16.47
N VAL A 467 7.93 -23.91 17.05
CA VAL A 467 8.45 -24.53 18.28
C VAL A 467 9.90 -24.97 18.09
N LEU A 468 10.22 -25.59 16.96
CA LEU A 468 11.58 -26.00 16.64
C LEU A 468 12.53 -24.81 16.50
N ALA A 469 12.10 -23.72 15.86
CA ALA A 469 12.90 -22.50 15.74
C ALA A 469 13.26 -21.90 17.11
N LEU A 470 12.28 -21.82 18.02
CA LEU A 470 12.48 -21.36 19.40
C LEU A 470 13.43 -22.26 20.19
N CYS A 471 13.30 -23.57 20.02
CA CYS A 471 14.21 -24.55 20.63
C CYS A 471 15.63 -24.41 20.07
N ASN A 472 15.80 -24.20 18.76
CA ASN A 472 17.10 -24.04 18.14
C ASN A 472 17.82 -22.74 18.55
N ASP A 473 17.07 -21.68 18.88
CA ASP A 473 17.69 -20.41 19.28
C ASP A 473 18.26 -20.46 20.71
N PHE A 474 17.55 -21.05 21.69
CA PHE A 474 18.04 -21.10 23.08
C PHE A 474 17.43 -22.22 23.93
N LYS A 475 17.08 -23.36 23.31
CA LYS A 475 16.52 -24.56 23.94
C LYS A 475 15.24 -24.31 24.75
N LYS A 476 14.37 -23.40 24.28
CA LYS A 476 13.06 -23.21 24.91
C LYS A 476 12.28 -24.54 24.93
N PRO A 477 11.81 -25.02 26.10
CA PRO A 477 11.00 -26.23 26.17
C PRO A 477 9.74 -26.12 25.31
N GLU A 478 9.33 -27.22 24.68
CA GLU A 478 8.15 -27.25 23.82
C GLU A 478 6.89 -26.73 24.53
N PHE A 479 6.67 -27.16 25.77
CA PHE A 479 5.52 -26.70 26.57
C PHE A 479 5.54 -25.17 26.75
N GLU A 480 6.70 -24.59 27.08
CA GLU A 480 6.83 -23.14 27.23
C GLU A 480 6.63 -22.41 25.90
N ALA A 481 7.23 -22.91 24.81
CA ALA A 481 7.06 -22.35 23.47
C ALA A 481 5.58 -22.31 23.06
N VAL A 482 4.84 -23.39 23.33
CA VAL A 482 3.42 -23.47 23.00
C VAL A 482 2.59 -22.50 23.86
N VAL A 483 2.74 -22.55 25.19
CA VAL A 483 1.88 -21.78 26.10
C VAL A 483 2.16 -20.29 26.05
N THR A 484 3.44 -19.90 25.97
CA THR A 484 3.84 -18.50 26.03
C THR A 484 3.86 -17.81 24.68
N GLU A 485 3.98 -18.57 23.57
CA GLU A 485 4.10 -17.98 22.24
C GLU A 485 3.01 -18.42 21.28
N THR A 486 2.99 -19.68 20.83
CA THR A 486 2.09 -20.08 19.73
C THR A 486 0.61 -19.99 20.12
N SER A 487 0.22 -20.63 21.24
CA SER A 487 -1.16 -20.63 21.72
C SER A 487 -1.63 -19.23 22.12
N TYR A 488 -0.74 -18.42 22.69
CA TYR A 488 -1.06 -17.04 23.03
C TYR A 488 -1.35 -16.21 21.77
N VAL A 489 -0.47 -16.24 20.77
CA VAL A 489 -0.62 -15.54 19.48
C VAL A 489 -1.87 -16.00 18.75
N ILE A 490 -2.10 -17.32 18.64
CA ILE A 490 -3.30 -17.89 18.01
C ILE A 490 -4.57 -17.41 18.72
N SER A 491 -4.55 -17.41 20.05
CA SER A 491 -5.67 -16.96 20.85
C SER A 491 -5.93 -15.45 20.64
N ASP A 492 -4.89 -14.62 20.60
CA ASP A 492 -5.01 -13.18 20.34
C ASP A 492 -5.54 -12.90 18.93
N LEU A 493 -5.01 -13.60 17.92
CA LEU A 493 -5.47 -13.53 16.53
C LEU A 493 -6.95 -13.91 16.38
N LYS A 494 -7.38 -15.01 17.00
CA LYS A 494 -8.80 -15.41 17.02
C LYS A 494 -9.68 -14.34 17.65
N ASN A 495 -9.24 -13.74 18.76
CA ASN A 495 -9.96 -12.66 19.41
C ASN A 495 -10.06 -11.41 18.52
N THR A 496 -8.98 -11.05 17.83
CA THR A 496 -8.94 -9.94 16.88
C THR A 496 -9.86 -10.18 15.68
N ILE A 497 -9.80 -11.34 15.03
CA ILE A 497 -10.69 -11.71 13.92
C ILE A 497 -12.17 -11.64 14.34
N LYS A 498 -12.48 -12.10 15.56
CA LYS A 498 -13.85 -12.09 16.09
C LYS A 498 -14.38 -10.67 16.27
N ASN A 499 -13.55 -9.73 16.70
CA ASN A 499 -14.02 -8.44 17.19
C ASN A 499 -13.65 -7.22 16.34
N ILE A 500 -12.78 -7.36 15.32
CA ILE A 500 -12.26 -6.24 14.50
C ILE A 500 -13.36 -5.32 13.93
N GLU A 501 -14.49 -5.88 13.50
CA GLU A 501 -15.64 -5.10 12.99
C GLU A 501 -16.26 -4.20 14.08
N SER A 502 -16.40 -4.73 15.30
CA SER A 502 -16.92 -4.00 16.45
C SER A 502 -15.93 -2.92 16.90
N TRP A 503 -14.63 -3.25 16.91
CA TRP A 503 -13.59 -2.31 17.33
C TRP A 503 -13.41 -1.13 16.38
N ALA A 504 -13.58 -1.34 15.07
CA ALA A 504 -13.46 -0.30 14.05
C ALA A 504 -14.70 0.60 13.91
N LYS A 505 -15.84 0.21 14.48
CA LYS A 505 -17.10 0.97 14.35
C LYS A 505 -16.97 2.35 15.00
N SER A 506 -17.42 3.39 14.31
CA SER A 506 -17.52 4.76 14.86
C SER A 506 -18.34 4.75 16.15
N LYS A 507 -17.79 5.34 17.20
CA LYS A 507 -18.44 5.42 18.51
C LYS A 507 -19.17 6.75 18.59
N TRP A 508 -20.50 6.73 18.68
CA TRP A 508 -21.27 7.93 19.00
C TRP A 508 -20.96 8.40 20.42
N VAL A 509 -20.89 9.71 20.60
CA VAL A 509 -20.70 10.35 21.90
C VAL A 509 -21.85 11.34 22.11
N LEU A 510 -22.33 11.44 23.34
CA LEU A 510 -23.35 12.42 23.69
C LEU A 510 -22.83 13.83 23.34
N PRO A 511 -23.51 14.57 22.44
CA PRO A 511 -23.06 15.90 22.05
C PRO A 511 -23.04 16.86 23.22
N SER A 512 -22.05 17.75 23.23
CA SER A 512 -22.11 18.92 24.11
C SER A 512 -23.35 19.75 23.77
N LEU A 513 -24.09 20.19 24.78
CA LEU A 513 -25.27 21.01 24.54
C LEU A 513 -24.94 22.32 23.80
N LEU A 514 -23.72 22.85 23.98
CA LEU A 514 -23.23 24.01 23.24
C LEU A 514 -23.16 23.77 21.71
N ASN A 515 -23.06 22.51 21.29
CA ASN A 515 -23.02 22.12 19.88
C ASN A 515 -24.40 21.78 19.31
N PHE A 516 -25.44 21.70 20.15
CA PHE A 516 -26.78 21.32 19.70
C PHE A 516 -27.33 22.29 18.63
N PRO A 517 -27.97 21.77 17.56
CA PRO A 517 -28.10 20.36 17.20
C PRO A 517 -26.84 19.82 16.49
N SER A 518 -26.19 18.81 17.07
CA SER A 518 -25.11 18.05 16.44
C SER A 518 -25.21 16.56 16.70
N SER A 519 -24.47 15.78 15.92
CA SER A 519 -24.17 14.37 16.19
C SER A 519 -22.66 14.20 16.26
N ASP A 520 -22.16 13.75 17.40
CA ASP A 520 -20.74 13.70 17.70
C ASP A 520 -20.25 12.25 17.70
N TYR A 521 -19.11 11.99 17.06
CA TYR A 521 -18.57 10.63 16.89
C TYR A 521 -17.05 10.60 17.06
N ILE A 522 -16.53 9.47 17.54
CA ILE A 522 -15.12 9.12 17.52
C ILE A 522 -14.90 8.04 16.46
N ILE A 523 -14.07 8.35 15.47
CA ILE A 523 -13.65 7.43 14.41
C ILE A 523 -12.28 6.88 14.76
N SER A 524 -12.08 5.57 14.57
CA SER A 524 -10.75 4.95 14.66
C SER A 524 -10.17 4.86 13.25
N GLU A 525 -9.09 5.57 12.98
CA GLU A 525 -8.38 5.52 11.70
C GLU A 525 -6.96 4.97 11.90
N PRO A 526 -6.40 4.24 10.92
CA PRO A 526 -5.00 3.83 11.00
C PRO A 526 -4.08 5.04 11.02
N TYR A 527 -2.95 4.94 11.74
CA TYR A 527 -1.89 5.95 11.70
C TYR A 527 -1.27 6.04 10.29
N GLY A 528 -0.93 4.90 9.69
CA GLY A 528 -0.25 4.84 8.40
C GLY A 528 0.81 3.75 8.36
N LYS A 529 2.09 4.12 8.32
CA LYS A 529 3.25 3.24 8.37
C LYS A 529 3.71 3.04 9.82
N VAL A 530 3.71 1.79 10.25
CA VAL A 530 4.06 1.39 11.61
C VAL A 530 5.37 0.60 11.58
N LEU A 531 6.32 0.97 12.43
CA LEU A 531 7.52 0.19 12.70
C LEU A 531 7.36 -0.59 14.00
N ILE A 532 7.61 -1.89 13.96
CA ILE A 532 7.66 -2.78 15.13
C ILE A 532 9.10 -3.27 15.27
N ILE A 533 9.72 -3.09 16.44
CA ILE A 533 11.03 -3.64 16.77
C ILE A 533 10.82 -4.61 17.93
N SER A 534 10.96 -5.91 17.66
CA SER A 534 10.70 -6.96 18.65
C SER A 534 12.00 -7.52 19.27
N PRO A 535 11.96 -7.94 20.55
CA PRO A 535 13.10 -8.47 21.28
C PRO A 535 13.26 -9.97 21.03
N TRP A 536 14.24 -10.57 21.70
CA TRP A 536 14.65 -11.97 21.51
C TRP A 536 14.05 -12.96 22.50
N ASN A 537 13.47 -12.52 23.62
CA ASN A 537 13.15 -13.44 24.72
C ASN A 537 11.84 -14.22 24.53
N TYR A 538 10.85 -13.57 23.93
CA TYR A 538 9.65 -14.20 23.36
C TYR A 538 9.51 -13.72 21.90
N PRO A 539 10.46 -14.14 21.04
CA PRO A 539 10.74 -13.48 19.76
C PRO A 539 9.59 -13.62 18.77
N TYR A 540 8.80 -14.68 18.89
CA TYR A 540 7.64 -14.91 18.05
C TYR A 540 6.44 -14.12 18.56
N GLN A 541 6.14 -14.24 19.85
CA GLN A 541 4.97 -13.58 20.46
C GLN A 541 5.05 -12.05 20.40
N LEU A 542 6.21 -11.47 20.73
CA LEU A 542 6.41 -10.03 20.79
C LEU A 542 6.56 -9.39 19.40
N ALA A 543 6.74 -10.19 18.34
CA ALA A 543 6.63 -9.74 16.96
C ALA A 543 5.18 -9.82 16.45
N LEU A 544 4.55 -11.00 16.57
CA LEU A 544 3.28 -11.28 15.90
C LEU A 544 2.08 -10.55 16.54
N CYS A 545 2.01 -10.44 17.87
CA CYS A 545 0.89 -9.74 18.52
C CYS A 545 0.78 -8.26 18.07
N PRO A 546 1.88 -7.49 18.03
CA PRO A 546 1.88 -6.15 17.42
C PRO A 546 1.53 -6.14 15.92
N ILE A 547 2.06 -7.07 15.11
CA ILE A 547 1.74 -7.14 13.66
C ILE A 547 0.25 -7.36 13.44
N ILE A 548 -0.35 -8.34 14.13
CA ILE A 548 -1.79 -8.66 14.07
C ILE A 548 -2.61 -7.40 14.34
N SER A 549 -2.20 -6.62 15.33
CA SER A 549 -2.90 -5.42 15.77
C SER A 549 -2.72 -4.25 14.80
N GLY A 550 -1.52 -4.04 14.27
CA GLY A 550 -1.23 -3.05 13.23
C GLY A 550 -2.05 -3.28 11.96
N VAL A 551 -2.09 -4.53 11.48
CA VAL A 551 -2.91 -4.97 10.35
C VAL A 551 -4.40 -4.79 10.64
N ALA A 552 -4.86 -5.18 11.84
CA ALA A 552 -6.25 -5.03 12.23
C ALA A 552 -6.70 -3.55 12.22
N ALA A 553 -5.85 -2.65 12.71
CA ALA A 553 -6.10 -1.21 12.68
C ALA A 553 -6.05 -0.61 11.26
N GLY A 554 -5.41 -1.29 10.29
CA GLY A 554 -5.36 -0.92 8.87
C GLY A 554 -4.09 -0.18 8.47
N ASN A 555 -3.00 -0.44 9.18
CA ASN A 555 -1.69 0.14 8.92
C ASN A 555 -0.87 -0.71 7.94
N GLN A 556 0.09 -0.06 7.28
CA GLN A 556 1.25 -0.76 6.72
C GLN A 556 2.20 -1.06 7.87
N VAL A 557 2.76 -2.26 7.92
CA VAL A 557 3.57 -2.72 9.05
C VAL A 557 4.94 -3.18 8.56
N VAL A 558 5.99 -2.60 9.12
CA VAL A 558 7.35 -3.11 9.01
C VAL A 558 7.77 -3.65 10.35
N VAL A 559 8.24 -4.90 10.39
CA VAL A 559 8.76 -5.52 11.61
C VAL A 559 10.25 -5.80 11.45
N LYS A 560 11.03 -5.43 12.47
CA LYS A 560 12.42 -5.84 12.64
C LYS A 560 12.50 -6.82 13.81
N PRO A 561 12.60 -8.13 13.54
CA PRO A 561 12.81 -9.13 14.58
C PRO A 561 14.25 -9.09 15.09
N SER A 562 14.48 -9.55 16.32
CA SER A 562 15.79 -9.52 16.95
C SER A 562 16.78 -10.50 16.31
N GLU A 563 17.96 -9.99 15.94
CA GLU A 563 19.06 -10.77 15.37
C GLU A 563 19.63 -11.84 16.32
N LEU A 564 19.33 -11.77 17.61
CA LEU A 564 19.77 -12.76 18.60
C LEU A 564 19.00 -14.08 18.55
N THR A 565 17.91 -14.15 17.78
CA THR A 565 17.08 -15.34 17.56
C THR A 565 16.88 -15.55 16.07
N PRO A 566 17.94 -15.94 15.33
CA PRO A 566 17.94 -15.98 13.88
C PRO A 566 16.99 -17.04 13.31
N ASN A 567 16.81 -18.19 13.97
CA ASN A 567 15.89 -19.21 13.49
C ASN A 567 14.45 -18.71 13.59
N THR A 568 14.11 -18.04 14.72
CA THR A 568 12.78 -17.46 14.90
C THR A 568 12.55 -16.27 13.97
N SER A 569 13.56 -15.43 13.71
CA SER A 569 13.45 -14.31 12.75
C SER A 569 13.15 -14.80 11.33
N LYS A 570 13.85 -15.86 10.91
CA LYS A 570 13.67 -16.48 9.59
C LYS A 570 12.26 -17.04 9.42
N ILE A 571 11.76 -17.83 10.37
CA ILE A 571 10.41 -18.42 10.27
C ILE A 571 9.31 -17.34 10.26
N ILE A 572 9.49 -16.23 11.00
CA ILE A 572 8.59 -15.07 10.94
C ILE A 572 8.59 -14.47 9.53
N ASN A 573 9.76 -14.26 8.92
CA ASN A 573 9.89 -13.72 7.56
C ASN A 573 9.17 -14.60 6.53
N GLU A 574 9.36 -15.92 6.60
CA GLU A 574 8.70 -16.88 5.71
C GLU A 574 7.16 -16.83 5.86
N ILE A 575 6.64 -16.87 7.10
CA ILE A 575 5.20 -16.83 7.37
C ILE A 575 4.58 -15.52 6.87
N ILE A 576 5.23 -14.38 7.14
CA ILE A 576 4.69 -13.07 6.76
C ILE A 576 4.70 -12.90 5.23
N SER A 577 5.78 -13.32 4.57
CA SER A 577 5.92 -13.24 3.11
C SER A 577 4.93 -14.15 2.37
N GLU A 578 4.53 -15.28 2.98
CA GLU A 578 3.50 -16.16 2.43
C GLU A 578 2.10 -15.54 2.48
N VAL A 579 1.79 -14.79 3.55
CA VAL A 579 0.43 -14.30 3.81
C VAL A 579 0.18 -12.91 3.24
N PHE A 580 1.17 -12.02 3.32
CA PHE A 580 1.01 -10.59 3.05
C PHE A 580 1.83 -10.15 1.84
N ASP A 581 1.25 -9.25 1.04
CA ASP A 581 2.03 -8.49 0.07
C ASP A 581 3.10 -7.67 0.81
N LYS A 582 4.30 -7.59 0.25
CA LYS A 582 5.42 -6.81 0.80
C LYS A 582 5.05 -5.34 1.10
N ASN A 583 4.15 -4.76 0.30
CA ASN A 583 3.66 -3.39 0.50
C ASN A 583 2.64 -3.23 1.64
N HIS A 584 2.21 -4.33 2.27
CA HIS A 584 1.28 -4.31 3.41
C HIS A 584 2.00 -4.69 4.70
N VAL A 585 2.72 -5.82 4.72
CA VAL A 585 3.55 -6.23 5.85
C VAL A 585 4.91 -6.71 5.34
N GLU A 586 6.00 -6.17 5.89
CA GLU A 586 7.37 -6.55 5.53
C GLU A 586 8.20 -6.87 6.77
N VAL A 587 9.02 -7.91 6.68
CA VAL A 587 10.02 -8.25 7.69
C VAL A 587 11.38 -7.78 7.20
N ILE A 588 12.08 -7.00 8.02
CA ILE A 588 13.45 -6.53 7.73
C ILE A 588 14.37 -7.04 8.83
N GLU A 589 15.19 -8.03 8.47
CA GLU A 589 16.16 -8.64 9.38
C GLU A 589 17.47 -7.83 9.43
N GLY A 590 18.19 -7.95 10.53
CA GLY A 590 19.52 -7.36 10.72
C GLY A 590 19.66 -6.67 12.06
N GLY A 591 20.90 -6.33 12.45
CA GLY A 591 21.22 -5.83 13.80
C GLY A 591 21.02 -4.33 14.00
N ILE A 592 21.90 -3.72 14.80
CA ILE A 592 21.86 -2.30 15.18
C ILE A 592 21.89 -1.37 13.96
N GLU A 593 22.70 -1.67 12.93
CA GLU A 593 22.82 -0.83 11.73
C GLU A 593 21.47 -0.70 10.99
N ILE A 594 20.76 -1.81 10.84
CA ILE A 594 19.43 -1.82 10.23
C ILE A 594 18.42 -1.10 11.11
N SER A 595 18.45 -1.31 12.43
CA SER A 595 17.61 -0.56 13.37
C SER A 595 17.81 0.95 13.26
N GLN A 596 19.05 1.42 13.14
CA GLN A 596 19.36 2.85 12.96
C GLN A 596 18.85 3.39 11.63
N LYS A 597 19.05 2.66 10.52
CA LYS A 597 18.52 3.06 9.20
C LYS A 597 16.99 3.14 9.20
N LEU A 598 16.32 2.19 9.86
CA LEU A 598 14.87 2.19 10.02
C LEU A 598 14.42 3.37 10.88
N LEU A 599 15.04 3.61 12.03
CA LEU A 599 14.70 4.71 12.93
C LEU A 599 14.97 6.10 12.32
N ALA A 600 15.87 6.21 11.33
CA ALA A 600 16.09 7.43 10.56
C ALA A 600 14.99 7.72 9.51
N GLN A 601 14.08 6.77 9.26
CA GLN A 601 12.94 6.98 8.38
C GLN A 601 11.76 7.59 9.16
N ARG A 602 10.86 8.28 8.44
CA ARG A 602 9.61 8.77 8.99
C ARG A 602 8.59 7.64 9.14
N TRP A 603 8.12 7.43 10.36
CA TRP A 603 7.04 6.51 10.71
C TRP A 603 5.84 7.25 11.28
N ASP A 604 4.64 6.71 11.09
CA ASP A 604 3.41 7.25 11.69
C ASP A 604 3.18 6.68 13.10
N TYR A 605 3.83 5.56 13.43
CA TYR A 605 3.88 4.99 14.78
C TYR A 605 5.11 4.08 14.94
N ILE A 606 5.75 4.06 16.12
CA ILE A 606 6.81 3.10 16.46
C ILE A 606 6.42 2.29 17.70
N PHE A 607 6.47 0.97 17.60
CA PHE A 607 6.28 0.05 18.71
C PHE A 607 7.61 -0.66 19.00
N PHE A 608 8.14 -0.49 20.20
CA PHE A 608 9.41 -1.07 20.61
C PHE A 608 9.24 -1.85 21.90
N THR A 609 9.79 -3.07 21.93
CA THR A 609 9.97 -3.83 23.16
C THR A 609 11.45 -4.18 23.34
N GLY A 610 12.02 -3.90 24.51
CA GLY A 610 13.44 -4.17 24.77
C GLY A 610 14.00 -3.43 25.97
N SER A 611 15.30 -3.13 25.94
CA SER A 611 15.99 -2.49 27.08
C SER A 611 15.71 -0.99 27.15
N VAL A 612 15.81 -0.42 28.36
CA VAL A 612 15.59 1.01 28.58
C VAL A 612 16.58 1.89 27.81
N ALA A 613 17.85 1.45 27.72
CA ALA A 613 18.86 2.17 26.97
C ALA A 613 18.48 2.32 25.48
N VAL A 614 17.98 1.24 24.86
CA VAL A 614 17.54 1.28 23.46
C VAL A 614 16.18 1.99 23.33
N GLY A 615 15.28 1.84 24.28
CA GLY A 615 14.02 2.58 24.33
C GLY A 615 14.22 4.10 24.29
N LYS A 616 15.22 4.62 25.01
CA LYS A 616 15.62 6.04 24.95
C LYS A 616 16.13 6.45 23.56
N ILE A 617 16.89 5.58 22.88
CA ILE A 617 17.36 5.82 21.50
C ILE A 617 16.17 5.89 20.54
N VAL A 618 15.23 4.95 20.64
CA VAL A 618 14.00 4.92 19.84
C VAL A 618 13.17 6.18 20.07
N ALA A 619 12.96 6.57 21.33
CA ALA A 619 12.22 7.78 21.68
C ALA A 619 12.87 9.05 21.09
N LYS A 620 14.21 9.13 21.14
CA LYS A 620 14.96 10.25 20.57
C LYS A 620 14.79 10.33 19.05
N ALA A 621 14.91 9.21 18.35
CA ALA A 621 14.70 9.16 16.90
C ALA A 621 13.25 9.50 16.51
N ALA A 622 12.27 8.99 17.27
CA ALA A 622 10.86 9.28 17.04
C ALA A 622 10.52 10.77 17.21
N ALA A 623 11.19 11.45 18.16
CA ALA A 623 11.00 12.87 18.41
C ALA A 623 11.35 13.76 17.20
N GLU A 624 12.30 13.34 16.35
CA GLU A 624 12.69 14.08 15.14
C GLU A 624 11.52 14.24 14.15
N PHE A 625 10.59 13.29 14.14
CA PHE A 625 9.42 13.28 13.26
C PHE A 625 8.09 13.51 13.99
N LEU A 626 8.13 13.76 15.29
CA LEU A 626 6.95 13.78 16.19
C LEU A 626 6.13 12.49 16.11
N THR A 627 6.82 11.36 15.91
CA THR A 627 6.18 10.05 15.79
C THR A 627 5.74 9.55 17.17
N PRO A 628 4.46 9.18 17.39
CA PRO A 628 4.03 8.55 18.62
C PRO A 628 4.70 7.18 18.80
N VAL A 629 4.98 6.83 20.06
CA VAL A 629 5.65 5.58 20.40
C VAL A 629 4.91 4.79 21.49
N THR A 630 5.02 3.47 21.41
CA THR A 630 4.85 2.58 22.57
C THR A 630 6.21 1.95 22.88
N LEU A 631 6.64 2.06 24.14
CA LEU A 631 7.90 1.51 24.64
C LEU A 631 7.58 0.53 25.78
N GLU A 632 7.75 -0.75 25.52
CA GLU A 632 7.60 -1.83 26.50
C GLU A 632 8.99 -2.23 27.00
N LEU A 633 9.37 -1.78 28.19
CA LEU A 633 10.74 -1.89 28.70
C LEU A 633 10.80 -2.81 29.93
N GLY A 634 11.99 -2.98 30.50
CA GLY A 634 12.23 -3.83 31.67
C GLY A 634 12.32 -3.06 32.99
N GLY A 635 12.88 -3.71 33.99
CA GLY A 635 13.16 -3.14 35.31
C GLY A 635 13.29 -4.22 36.39
N LYS A 636 13.68 -3.83 37.60
CA LYS A 636 13.79 -4.78 38.73
C LYS A 636 12.44 -4.93 39.41
N ASN A 637 11.71 -5.99 39.06
CA ASN A 637 10.38 -6.28 39.60
C ASN A 637 10.46 -6.82 41.05
N PRO A 638 9.98 -6.08 42.07
CA PRO A 638 9.93 -6.58 43.43
C PRO A 638 8.85 -7.65 43.59
N CYS A 639 9.17 -8.69 44.35
CA CYS A 639 8.21 -9.65 44.86
C CYS A 639 8.23 -9.62 46.40
N ILE A 640 7.18 -9.06 46.99
CA ILE A 640 7.09 -8.81 48.42
C ILE A 640 6.30 -9.92 49.09
N ILE A 641 6.91 -10.61 50.06
CA ILE A 641 6.32 -11.74 50.75
C ILE A 641 6.13 -11.39 52.23
N ASP A 642 4.86 -11.38 52.64
CA ASP A 642 4.43 -11.19 54.02
C ASP A 642 4.60 -12.48 54.83
N LYS A 643 4.72 -12.35 56.15
CA LYS A 643 4.77 -13.51 57.07
C LYS A 643 3.47 -14.31 57.06
N ASN A 644 2.33 -13.67 56.78
CA ASN A 644 1.05 -14.33 56.66
C ASN A 644 0.78 -14.78 55.22
N CYS A 645 1.58 -15.69 54.66
CA CYS A 645 1.36 -16.25 53.32
C CYS A 645 1.32 -17.78 53.33
N ASN A 646 0.77 -18.38 52.27
CA ASN A 646 0.88 -19.83 52.04
C ASN A 646 2.27 -20.12 51.46
N LEU A 647 3.23 -20.50 52.31
CA LEU A 647 4.64 -20.68 51.94
C LEU A 647 4.83 -21.64 50.76
N LYS A 648 4.21 -22.84 50.80
CA LYS A 648 4.37 -23.86 49.77
C LYS A 648 3.86 -23.37 48.40
N LEU A 649 2.66 -22.79 48.38
CA LEU A 649 2.09 -22.27 47.14
C LEU A 649 2.85 -21.03 46.64
N THR A 650 3.35 -20.21 47.55
CA THR A 650 4.17 -19.03 47.25
C THR A 650 5.48 -19.44 46.58
N ALA A 651 6.20 -20.40 47.16
CA ALA A 651 7.44 -20.94 46.59
C ALA A 651 7.20 -21.49 45.18
N LYS A 652 6.19 -22.35 45.00
CA LYS A 652 5.84 -22.92 43.69
C LYS A 652 5.59 -21.86 42.61
N ARG A 653 4.81 -20.81 42.94
CA ARG A 653 4.48 -19.72 42.03
C ARG A 653 5.67 -18.82 41.71
N ILE A 654 6.56 -18.59 42.68
CA ILE A 654 7.79 -17.84 42.48
C ILE A 654 8.76 -18.64 41.61
N VAL A 655 8.95 -19.93 41.87
CA VAL A 655 9.83 -20.80 41.06
C VAL A 655 9.36 -20.79 39.61
N TRP A 656 8.07 -21.02 39.35
CA TRP A 656 7.54 -20.95 37.98
C TRP A 656 7.77 -19.57 37.35
N GLY A 657 7.37 -18.49 38.03
CA GLY A 657 7.49 -17.14 37.45
C GLY A 657 8.91 -16.64 37.27
N LYS A 658 9.86 -17.08 38.10
CA LYS A 658 11.28 -16.70 38.01
C LYS A 658 12.03 -17.50 36.97
N PHE A 659 11.76 -18.80 36.85
CA PHE A 659 12.57 -19.70 36.04
C PHE A 659 11.95 -20.08 34.70
N ILE A 660 10.68 -19.72 34.43
CA ILE A 660 10.12 -19.73 33.07
C ILE A 660 11.04 -18.95 32.14
N ASN A 661 11.33 -19.51 30.96
CA ASN A 661 12.27 -18.94 30.00
C ASN A 661 13.68 -18.69 30.58
N GLY A 662 14.07 -19.38 31.66
CA GLY A 662 15.33 -19.18 32.37
C GLY A 662 15.42 -17.80 33.02
N GLY A 663 14.28 -17.18 33.36
CA GLY A 663 14.21 -15.83 33.93
C GLY A 663 14.46 -14.70 32.95
N GLN A 664 14.54 -14.98 31.64
CA GLN A 664 14.68 -13.99 30.57
C GLN A 664 13.33 -13.36 30.23
N THR A 665 12.70 -12.71 31.21
CA THR A 665 11.31 -12.23 31.11
C THR A 665 11.20 -10.88 31.81
N CYS A 666 10.74 -9.84 31.10
CA CYS A 666 10.65 -8.46 31.63
C CYS A 666 9.75 -8.33 32.87
N ILE A 667 8.85 -9.29 33.07
CA ILE A 667 7.92 -9.36 34.21
C ILE A 667 8.27 -10.47 35.21
N ALA A 668 9.39 -11.17 35.06
CA ALA A 668 9.83 -12.14 36.08
C ALA A 668 10.08 -11.42 37.42
N PRO A 669 9.82 -12.08 38.57
CA PRO A 669 10.34 -11.62 39.85
C PRO A 669 11.85 -11.42 39.73
N ASP A 670 12.33 -10.21 39.94
CA ASP A 670 13.76 -9.92 39.82
C ASP A 670 14.46 -10.19 41.14
N TYR A 671 13.85 -9.75 42.26
CA TYR A 671 14.30 -10.02 43.64
C TYR A 671 13.11 -10.22 44.58
N LEU A 672 13.35 -10.93 45.69
CA LEU A 672 12.38 -11.10 46.76
C LEU A 672 12.66 -10.15 47.93
N LEU A 673 11.60 -9.55 48.47
CA LEU A 673 11.57 -8.90 49.77
C LEU A 673 10.74 -9.77 50.71
N VAL A 674 11.38 -10.45 51.66
CA VAL A 674 10.74 -11.49 52.49
C VAL A 674 10.74 -11.07 53.94
N ASN A 675 9.62 -11.23 54.64
CA ASN A 675 9.61 -10.99 56.08
C ASN A 675 10.63 -11.92 56.78
N ALA A 676 11.49 -11.35 57.62
CA ALA A 676 12.62 -12.05 58.25
C ALA A 676 12.18 -13.31 59.03
N GLU A 677 10.97 -13.32 59.62
CA GLU A 677 10.44 -14.45 60.40
C GLU A 677 10.25 -15.73 59.55
N ILE A 678 10.02 -15.60 58.25
CA ILE A 678 9.70 -16.72 57.36
C ILE A 678 10.76 -16.98 56.28
N LYS A 679 11.82 -16.15 56.19
CA LYS A 679 12.80 -16.22 55.11
C LYS A 679 13.40 -17.62 54.94
N GLN A 680 13.91 -18.23 56.01
CA GLN A 680 14.54 -19.54 55.90
C GLN A 680 13.56 -20.61 55.40
N LYS A 681 12.35 -20.65 55.97
CA LYS A 681 11.30 -21.60 55.54
C LYS A 681 10.91 -21.41 54.07
N LEU A 682 10.90 -20.17 53.58
CA LEU A 682 10.66 -19.89 52.16
C LEU A 682 11.83 -20.37 51.29
N VAL A 683 13.09 -20.13 51.71
CA VAL A 683 14.28 -20.62 50.99
C VAL A 683 14.23 -22.13 50.84
N ASP A 684 13.95 -22.86 51.93
CA ASP A 684 13.86 -24.32 51.91
C ASP A 684 12.77 -24.79 50.92
N ALA A 685 11.58 -24.16 50.97
CA ALA A 685 10.48 -24.46 50.05
C ALA A 685 10.79 -24.10 48.59
N LEU A 686 11.55 -23.02 48.33
CA LEU A 686 12.00 -22.67 46.99
C LEU A 686 12.97 -23.72 46.44
N ILE A 687 13.90 -24.21 47.25
CA ILE A 687 14.84 -25.28 46.87
C ILE A 687 14.08 -26.56 46.51
N GLU A 688 13.14 -26.99 47.36
CA GLU A 688 12.29 -28.16 47.10
C GLU A 688 11.53 -28.04 45.76
N GLU A 689 10.91 -26.89 45.50
CA GLU A 689 10.15 -26.67 44.27
C GLU A 689 11.05 -26.56 43.02
N ILE A 690 12.28 -26.04 43.15
CA ILE A 690 13.26 -26.03 42.04
C ILE A 690 13.68 -27.45 41.67
N VAL A 691 14.04 -28.28 42.67
CA VAL A 691 14.41 -29.68 42.46
C VAL A 691 13.22 -30.47 41.90
N LEU A 692 12.01 -30.21 42.36
CA LEU A 692 10.80 -30.83 41.81
C LEU A 692 10.53 -30.44 40.36
N ALA A 693 10.80 -29.18 39.99
CA ALA A 693 10.55 -28.67 38.64
C ALA A 693 11.61 -29.14 37.62
N TYR A 694 12.90 -29.18 38.01
CA TYR A 694 14.00 -29.36 37.06
C TYR A 694 14.93 -30.54 37.40
N GLY A 695 14.65 -31.27 38.47
CA GLY A 695 15.49 -32.34 39.00
C GLY A 695 16.72 -31.84 39.75
N GLU A 696 17.49 -32.78 40.30
CA GLU A 696 18.75 -32.52 41.01
C GLU A 696 19.83 -31.88 40.13
N ASN A 697 19.74 -32.08 38.81
CA ASN A 697 20.65 -31.48 37.83
C ASN A 697 19.86 -30.77 36.72
N PRO A 698 19.52 -29.47 36.91
CA PRO A 698 18.76 -28.71 35.92
C PRO A 698 19.45 -28.56 34.55
N GLU A 699 20.77 -28.80 34.47
CA GLU A 699 21.53 -28.74 33.20
C GLU A 699 21.03 -29.75 32.16
N ILE A 700 20.62 -30.93 32.61
CA ILE A 700 20.11 -31.99 31.73
C ILE A 700 18.57 -31.98 31.61
N SER A 701 17.89 -31.05 32.29
CA SER A 701 16.44 -30.93 32.22
C SER A 701 15.99 -30.46 30.84
N LYS A 702 14.97 -31.13 30.30
CA LYS A 702 14.31 -30.72 29.05
C LYS A 702 13.37 -29.53 29.25
N ASP A 703 13.03 -29.23 30.50
CA ASP A 703 12.13 -28.15 30.89
C ASP A 703 12.87 -26.86 31.27
N PHE A 704 14.20 -26.82 31.11
CA PHE A 704 15.02 -25.66 31.43
C PHE A 704 15.77 -25.10 30.20
N PRO A 705 15.52 -23.85 29.79
CA PRO A 705 16.15 -23.26 28.60
C PRO A 705 17.60 -22.82 28.86
N ARG A 706 18.22 -22.24 27.83
CA ARG A 706 19.56 -21.64 27.90
C ARG A 706 19.51 -20.13 27.82
N ILE A 707 20.59 -19.51 28.25
CA ILE A 707 20.79 -18.07 28.06
C ILE A 707 21.00 -17.83 26.56
N VAL A 708 20.32 -16.84 26.01
CA VAL A 708 20.21 -16.63 24.55
C VAL A 708 21.54 -16.59 23.81
N ASN A 709 22.61 -16.11 24.45
CA ASN A 709 23.94 -16.10 23.88
C ASN A 709 25.03 -15.99 24.95
N THR A 710 26.28 -16.17 24.53
CA THR A 710 27.46 -16.13 25.41
C THR A 710 27.68 -14.76 26.05
N LYS A 711 27.30 -13.66 25.40
CA LYS A 711 27.43 -12.30 25.98
C LYS A 711 26.52 -12.13 27.20
N ASN A 712 25.25 -12.53 27.07
CA ASN A 712 24.29 -12.48 28.17
C ASN A 712 24.65 -13.49 29.27
N TRP A 713 25.14 -14.67 28.89
CA TRP A 713 25.63 -15.67 29.84
C TRP A 713 26.81 -15.12 30.66
N LYS A 714 27.81 -14.51 30.03
CA LYS A 714 28.97 -13.88 30.72
C LYS A 714 28.54 -12.81 31.71
N ARG A 715 27.58 -11.96 31.32
CA ARG A 715 27.00 -10.93 32.21
C ARG A 715 26.33 -11.55 33.44
N LEU A 716 25.57 -12.63 33.25
CA LEU A 716 24.89 -13.30 34.37
C LEU A 716 25.86 -14.08 35.26
N ALA A 717 26.88 -14.72 34.67
CA ALA A 717 27.90 -15.43 35.43
C ALA A 717 28.68 -14.47 36.36
N SER A 718 29.01 -13.26 35.88
CA SER A 718 29.70 -12.26 36.71
C SER A 718 28.84 -11.71 37.86
N PHE A 719 27.51 -11.85 37.80
CA PHE A 719 26.63 -11.50 38.92
C PHE A 719 26.74 -12.47 40.10
N LEU A 720 27.33 -13.65 39.90
CA LEU A 720 27.54 -14.64 40.97
C LEU A 720 28.84 -14.39 41.74
N GLU A 721 29.74 -13.56 41.22
CA GLU A 721 31.03 -13.26 41.86
C GLU A 721 30.83 -12.54 43.20
N ASN A 722 31.56 -13.00 44.22
CA ASN A 722 31.52 -12.46 45.59
C ASN A 722 30.11 -12.46 46.23
N GLN A 723 29.20 -13.33 45.79
CA GLN A 723 27.87 -13.49 46.38
C GLN A 723 27.79 -14.73 47.27
N THR A 724 26.95 -14.68 48.29
CA THR A 724 26.59 -15.86 49.08
C THR A 724 25.46 -16.62 48.40
N ILE A 725 25.78 -17.79 47.83
CA ILE A 725 24.84 -18.64 47.11
C ILE A 725 24.15 -19.60 48.10
N LEU A 726 22.82 -19.59 48.13
CA LEU A 726 22.01 -20.51 48.94
C LEU A 726 21.74 -21.83 48.21
N PHE A 727 21.59 -21.77 46.90
CA PHE A 727 21.31 -22.92 46.03
C PHE A 727 21.72 -22.59 44.58
N GLY A 728 22.17 -23.59 43.82
CA GLY A 728 22.53 -23.44 42.42
C GLY A 728 23.95 -22.92 42.20
N GLY A 729 24.11 -21.94 41.30
CA GLY A 729 25.39 -21.30 41.00
C GLY A 729 26.26 -22.00 39.95
N LYS A 730 25.88 -23.19 39.47
CA LYS A 730 26.61 -23.90 38.41
C LYS A 730 26.42 -23.20 37.06
N THR A 731 27.50 -23.05 36.31
CA THR A 731 27.50 -22.43 34.97
C THR A 731 28.26 -23.29 33.96
N ASN A 732 27.85 -23.26 32.69
CA ASN A 732 28.57 -23.90 31.58
C ASN A 732 28.54 -22.98 30.33
N GLU A 733 29.71 -22.45 29.96
CA GLU A 733 29.87 -21.51 28.83
C GLU A 733 29.51 -22.15 27.48
N SER A 734 29.93 -23.40 27.26
CA SER A 734 29.74 -24.07 25.96
C SER A 734 28.27 -24.29 25.59
N ASP A 735 27.39 -24.34 26.59
CA ASP A 735 25.95 -24.53 26.41
C ASP A 735 25.13 -23.29 26.83
N ASN A 736 25.79 -22.16 27.13
CA ASN A 736 25.18 -20.96 27.71
C ASN A 736 24.24 -21.29 28.90
N TYR A 737 24.62 -22.26 29.73
CA TYR A 737 23.81 -22.73 30.85
C TYR A 737 24.17 -22.00 32.14
N LEU A 738 23.15 -21.61 32.90
CA LEU A 738 23.26 -21.07 34.25
C LEU A 738 22.14 -21.66 35.10
N ALA A 739 22.49 -22.33 36.20
CA ALA A 739 21.55 -23.02 37.07
C ALA A 739 20.55 -22.05 37.73
N PRO A 740 19.31 -22.50 38.06
CA PRO A 740 18.45 -21.80 39.00
C PRO A 740 19.21 -21.46 40.28
N THR A 741 19.42 -20.18 40.56
CA THR A 741 20.34 -19.73 41.61
C THR A 741 19.62 -18.82 42.60
N LEU A 742 19.75 -19.12 43.89
CA LEU A 742 19.21 -18.30 44.99
C LEU A 742 20.37 -17.59 45.71
N LEU A 743 20.30 -16.28 45.87
CA LEU A 743 21.33 -15.50 46.57
C LEU A 743 20.84 -15.01 47.94
N ASN A 744 21.70 -15.14 48.94
CA ASN A 744 21.43 -14.68 50.30
C ASN A 744 21.77 -13.20 50.46
N GLU A 745 20.75 -12.33 50.57
CA GLU A 745 20.92 -10.93 50.95
C GLU A 745 22.13 -10.22 50.30
N PRO A 746 22.25 -10.23 48.95
CA PRO A 746 23.34 -9.51 48.30
C PRO A 746 23.24 -8.01 48.63
N SER A 747 24.39 -7.34 48.70
CA SER A 747 24.44 -5.89 48.91
C SER A 747 23.59 -5.19 47.84
N LEU A 748 22.81 -4.17 48.22
CA LEU A 748 22.03 -3.37 47.27
C LEU A 748 22.90 -2.62 46.25
N GLU A 749 24.19 -2.45 46.56
CA GLU A 749 25.20 -1.82 45.68
C GLU A 749 25.97 -2.84 44.82
N SER A 750 25.67 -4.15 44.96
CA SER A 750 26.30 -5.20 44.15
C SER A 750 25.83 -5.17 42.70
N SER A 751 26.62 -5.74 41.79
CA SER A 751 26.31 -5.79 40.35
C SER A 751 24.94 -6.44 40.05
N VAL A 752 24.58 -7.52 40.78
CA VAL A 752 23.29 -8.21 40.63
C VAL A 752 22.09 -7.38 41.08
N MET A 753 22.30 -6.39 41.95
CA MET A 753 21.26 -5.48 42.44
C MET A 753 21.21 -4.13 41.71
N HIS A 754 22.17 -3.84 40.83
CA HIS A 754 22.22 -2.56 40.09
C HIS A 754 21.23 -2.52 38.92
N ASP A 755 21.36 -3.47 37.98
CA ASP A 755 20.55 -3.55 36.76
C ASP A 755 19.54 -4.70 36.82
N GLU A 756 18.65 -4.77 35.83
CA GLU A 756 17.76 -5.92 35.61
C GLU A 756 18.57 -7.21 35.44
N ILE A 757 18.18 -8.27 36.17
CA ILE A 757 18.90 -9.55 36.13
C ILE A 757 18.65 -10.21 34.78
N PHE A 758 17.38 -10.41 34.41
CA PHE A 758 16.99 -11.05 33.15
C PHE A 758 17.64 -12.43 32.94
N GLY A 759 17.61 -13.25 33.98
CA GLY A 759 18.23 -14.57 34.04
C GLY A 759 17.86 -15.32 35.32
N PRO A 760 18.35 -16.56 35.51
CA PRO A 760 17.86 -17.48 36.53
C PRO A 760 18.58 -17.27 37.88
N ILE A 761 18.74 -16.01 38.30
CA ILE A 761 19.36 -15.61 39.58
C ILE A 761 18.31 -14.85 40.39
N LEU A 762 18.05 -15.28 41.62
CA LEU A 762 17.03 -14.68 42.50
C LEU A 762 17.63 -14.25 43.84
N PRO A 763 17.93 -12.95 44.01
CA PRO A 763 18.23 -12.34 45.29
C PRO A 763 17.07 -12.43 46.28
N ILE A 764 17.37 -12.79 47.53
CA ILE A 764 16.38 -12.88 48.62
C ILE A 764 16.83 -11.96 49.75
N ILE A 765 16.12 -10.83 49.90
CA ILE A 765 16.43 -9.80 50.88
C ILE A 765 15.38 -9.83 51.99
N SER A 766 15.82 -9.84 53.26
CA SER A 766 14.88 -9.78 54.39
C SER A 766 14.43 -8.35 54.71
N TYR A 767 13.22 -8.24 55.25
CA TYR A 767 12.75 -7.03 55.94
C TYR A 767 12.04 -7.42 57.24
N LYS A 768 12.04 -6.51 58.21
CA LYS A 768 11.33 -6.67 59.50
C LYS A 768 10.07 -5.81 59.56
N GLU A 769 10.15 -4.59 59.04
CA GLU A 769 9.06 -3.61 59.06
C GLU A 769 8.77 -3.06 57.66
N GLU A 770 7.55 -2.56 57.44
CA GLU A 770 7.15 -2.01 56.14
C GLU A 770 7.99 -0.79 55.70
N SER A 771 8.57 -0.06 56.66
CA SER A 771 9.48 1.06 56.38
C SER A 771 10.76 0.63 55.65
N GLU A 772 11.21 -0.61 55.84
CA GLU A 772 12.38 -1.17 55.15
C GLU A 772 12.05 -1.58 53.71
N ILE A 773 10.83 -2.06 53.45
CA ILE A 773 10.34 -2.31 52.08
C ILE A 773 10.42 -1.02 51.27
N GLU A 774 9.96 0.09 51.84
CA GLU A 774 9.99 1.40 51.18
C GLU A 774 11.42 1.88 50.89
N LYS A 775 12.35 1.70 51.83
CA LYS A 775 13.76 2.05 51.63
C LYS A 775 14.41 1.27 50.49
N ILE A 776 14.03 0.00 50.28
CA ILE A 776 14.61 -0.82 49.21
C ILE A 776 13.94 -0.49 47.87
N ILE A 777 12.61 -0.46 47.81
CA ILE A 777 11.88 -0.19 46.56
C ILE A 777 12.21 1.20 46.01
N SER A 778 12.37 2.21 46.88
CA SER A 778 12.70 3.58 46.48
C SER A 778 14.09 3.75 45.87
N LYS A 779 14.99 2.76 45.98
CA LYS A 779 16.27 2.76 45.25
C LYS A 779 16.11 2.49 43.75
N TYR A 780 14.97 1.95 43.34
CA TYR A 780 14.72 1.54 41.97
C TYR A 780 13.67 2.42 41.30
N GLU A 781 13.82 2.56 39.99
CA GLU A 781 12.80 3.14 39.15
C GLU A 781 11.53 2.28 39.10
N LYS A 782 10.42 2.88 38.66
CA LYS A 782 9.12 2.20 38.58
C LYS A 782 9.19 0.92 37.72
N PRO A 783 8.95 -0.26 38.30
CA PRO A 783 9.12 -1.53 37.60
C PRO A 783 7.95 -1.82 36.65
N LEU A 784 8.18 -2.72 35.69
CA LEU A 784 7.11 -3.21 34.82
C LEU A 784 6.10 -4.04 35.63
N SER A 785 6.59 -4.81 36.62
CA SER A 785 5.76 -5.59 37.51
C SER A 785 6.07 -5.48 38.99
N LEU A 786 5.05 -5.64 39.82
CA LEU A 786 5.14 -5.79 41.27
C LEU A 786 4.27 -6.95 41.73
N TYR A 787 4.81 -7.79 42.62
CA TYR A 787 4.12 -8.95 43.17
C TYR A 787 4.02 -8.86 44.69
N VAL A 788 2.89 -9.27 45.24
CA VAL A 788 2.65 -9.30 46.70
C VAL A 788 2.08 -10.64 47.10
N PHE A 789 2.70 -11.35 48.03
CA PHE A 789 2.19 -12.60 48.61
C PHE A 789 1.79 -12.38 50.07
N SER A 790 0.48 -12.41 50.35
CA SER A 790 -0.10 -12.30 51.68
C SER A 790 -1.57 -12.77 51.69
N ASN A 791 -1.98 -13.36 52.81
CA ASN A 791 -3.37 -13.64 53.17
C ASN A 791 -4.02 -12.45 53.90
N ASP A 792 -3.24 -11.48 54.38
CA ASP A 792 -3.77 -10.18 54.81
C ASP A 792 -4.06 -9.31 53.58
N MET A 793 -5.28 -9.44 53.08
CA MET A 793 -5.72 -8.70 51.90
C MET A 793 -5.80 -7.19 52.12
N LYS A 794 -5.90 -6.70 53.35
CA LYS A 794 -5.86 -5.27 53.63
C LYS A 794 -4.44 -4.75 53.45
N TRP A 795 -3.46 -5.46 54.00
CA TRP A 795 -2.05 -5.15 53.82
C TRP A 795 -1.64 -5.23 52.34
N ALA A 796 -1.98 -6.31 51.64
CA ALA A 796 -1.63 -6.47 50.22
C ALA A 796 -2.21 -5.35 49.33
N LYS A 797 -3.47 -4.96 49.56
CA LYS A 797 -4.11 -3.85 48.83
C LYS A 797 -3.46 -2.50 49.15
N ASN A 798 -3.01 -2.29 50.38
CA ASN A 798 -2.28 -1.07 50.75
C ASN A 798 -0.94 -0.96 50.02
N ILE A 799 -0.18 -2.06 49.93
CA ILE A 799 1.06 -2.12 49.16
C ILE A 799 0.82 -1.78 47.68
N VAL A 800 -0.19 -2.40 47.06
CA VAL A 800 -0.58 -2.12 45.67
C VAL A 800 -0.98 -0.66 45.45
N LYS A 801 -1.68 -0.04 46.42
CA LYS A 801 -2.06 1.38 46.35
C LYS A 801 -0.87 2.32 46.53
N LYS A 802 0.13 1.91 47.32
CA LYS A 802 1.27 2.74 47.71
C LYS A 802 2.28 2.90 46.58
N TYR A 803 2.57 1.84 45.82
CA TYR A 803 3.64 1.85 44.80
C TYR A 803 3.10 1.99 43.38
N SER A 804 3.88 2.63 42.50
CA SER A 804 3.57 2.81 41.08
C SER A 804 4.36 1.81 40.24
N PHE A 805 3.67 1.04 39.39
CA PHE A 805 4.21 -0.02 38.55
C PHE A 805 3.28 -0.25 37.34
N GLY A 806 3.74 -1.00 36.33
CA GLY A 806 2.94 -1.28 35.12
C GLY A 806 1.74 -2.19 35.36
N GLY A 807 2.01 -3.44 35.79
CA GLY A 807 1.00 -4.45 36.13
C GLY A 807 1.49 -5.41 37.21
N GLY A 808 0.66 -6.29 37.74
CA GLY A 808 1.10 -7.14 38.85
C GLY A 808 0.06 -8.13 39.35
N CYS A 809 0.42 -8.84 40.41
CA CYS A 809 -0.45 -9.86 41.01
C CYS A 809 -0.37 -9.81 42.54
N ILE A 810 -1.50 -10.10 43.18
CA ILE A 810 -1.53 -10.52 44.58
C ILE A 810 -1.62 -12.06 44.59
N ASN A 811 -0.72 -12.70 45.34
CA ASN A 811 -0.58 -14.13 45.53
C ASN A 811 -0.23 -14.94 44.28
N ASP A 812 0.26 -14.32 43.21
CA ASP A 812 0.75 -15.00 42.02
C ASP A 812 1.84 -14.19 41.32
N THR A 813 2.41 -14.71 40.24
CA THR A 813 3.36 -13.99 39.37
C THR A 813 2.97 -14.17 37.91
N ILE A 814 3.39 -13.27 37.01
CA ILE A 814 3.26 -13.36 35.52
C ILE A 814 1.82 -13.32 34.96
N ILE A 815 0.86 -14.02 35.57
CA ILE A 815 -0.43 -14.38 34.99
C ILE A 815 -1.33 -13.20 34.59
N HIS A 816 -1.08 -11.99 35.11
CA HIS A 816 -1.81 -10.78 34.71
C HIS A 816 -1.68 -10.50 33.20
N PHE A 817 -0.57 -10.88 32.59
CA PHE A 817 -0.33 -10.82 31.14
C PHE A 817 -1.33 -11.66 30.32
N SER A 818 -1.85 -12.76 30.87
CA SER A 818 -2.72 -13.70 30.14
C SER A 818 -4.12 -13.14 29.86
N ASN A 819 -4.57 -12.15 30.63
CA ASN A 819 -5.91 -11.60 30.53
C ASN A 819 -5.95 -10.41 29.57
N LYS A 820 -6.35 -10.66 28.31
CA LYS A 820 -6.48 -9.66 27.22
C LYS A 820 -7.45 -8.49 27.47
N ARG A 821 -8.11 -8.45 28.63
CA ARG A 821 -8.94 -7.32 29.08
C ARG A 821 -8.17 -6.33 29.95
N LEU A 822 -7.00 -6.71 30.44
CA LEU A 822 -6.10 -5.84 31.16
C LEU A 822 -5.13 -5.17 30.18
N PRO A 823 -4.82 -3.88 30.34
CA PRO A 823 -3.72 -3.27 29.62
C PRO A 823 -2.41 -3.91 30.08
N PHE A 824 -1.55 -4.24 29.13
CA PHE A 824 -0.16 -4.59 29.42
C PHE A 824 0.74 -3.46 28.93
N GLY A 825 1.48 -2.86 29.85
CA GLY A 825 2.34 -1.71 29.57
C GLY A 825 3.11 -1.25 30.80
N GLY A 826 4.23 -0.57 30.58
CA GLY A 826 5.05 0.03 31.63
C GLY A 826 4.58 1.42 32.07
N VAL A 827 5.27 1.97 33.08
CA VAL A 827 5.10 3.35 33.52
C VAL A 827 6.43 3.97 33.90
N GLY A 828 6.75 5.13 33.33
CA GLY A 828 8.02 5.79 33.58
C GLY A 828 9.16 5.01 32.94
N TYR A 829 10.12 4.53 33.75
CA TYR A 829 11.32 3.86 33.25
C TYR A 829 11.03 2.49 32.60
N SER A 830 9.98 1.82 33.06
CA SER A 830 9.53 0.53 32.51
C SER A 830 8.72 0.66 31.23
N GLY A 831 8.33 1.87 30.81
CA GLY A 831 7.66 2.07 29.54
C GLY A 831 6.64 3.20 29.48
N ILE A 832 6.12 3.39 28.26
CA ILE A 832 5.02 4.30 27.92
C ILE A 832 4.12 3.65 26.86
N GLY A 833 2.82 3.84 27.00
CA GLY A 833 1.83 3.11 26.21
C GLY A 833 1.48 1.76 26.84
N ALA A 834 0.49 1.08 26.26
CA ALA A 834 0.05 -0.23 26.67
C ALA A 834 -0.74 -0.88 25.54
N TYR A 835 -0.76 -2.21 25.48
CA TYR A 835 -1.46 -2.98 24.45
C TYR A 835 -2.17 -4.21 25.04
N HIS A 836 -2.50 -5.17 24.17
CA HIS A 836 -3.32 -6.39 24.31
C HIS A 836 -4.80 -6.24 24.00
N GLY A 837 -5.35 -7.27 23.35
CA GLY A 837 -6.76 -7.34 22.99
C GLY A 837 -7.24 -6.10 22.23
N LYS A 838 -8.33 -5.50 22.70
CA LYS A 838 -8.89 -4.29 22.09
C LYS A 838 -7.92 -3.11 22.18
N LEU A 839 -7.12 -3.02 23.25
CA LEU A 839 -6.21 -1.91 23.45
C LEU A 839 -5.10 -1.91 22.39
N SER A 840 -4.66 -3.07 21.91
CA SER A 840 -3.71 -3.11 20.79
C SER A 840 -4.29 -2.46 19.53
N PHE A 841 -5.55 -2.75 19.19
CA PHE A 841 -6.22 -2.09 18.06
C PHE A 841 -6.32 -0.58 18.28
N GLU A 842 -6.63 -0.14 19.51
CA GLU A 842 -6.71 1.27 19.85
C GLU A 842 -5.33 1.96 19.81
N THR A 843 -4.25 1.26 20.20
CA THR A 843 -2.86 1.75 20.17
C THR A 843 -2.41 2.08 18.75
N PHE A 844 -2.73 1.21 17.79
CA PHE A 844 -2.41 1.42 16.38
C PHE A 844 -3.47 2.21 15.60
N SER A 845 -4.41 2.88 16.30
CA SER A 845 -5.44 3.73 15.68
C SER A 845 -5.40 5.15 16.25
N HIS A 846 -5.41 6.15 15.38
CA HIS A 846 -5.72 7.52 15.78
C HIS A 846 -7.23 7.64 16.08
N LYS A 847 -7.57 8.29 17.21
CA LYS A 847 -8.97 8.56 17.60
C LYS A 847 -9.37 9.95 17.12
N LYS A 848 -10.06 10.00 15.99
CA LYS A 848 -10.51 11.24 15.36
C LYS A 848 -11.91 11.62 15.83
N SER A 849 -12.03 12.73 16.54
CA SER A 849 -13.31 13.30 16.96
C SER A 849 -13.96 14.11 15.84
N ILE A 850 -15.25 13.86 15.58
CA ILE A 850 -16.05 14.53 14.55
C ILE A 850 -17.33 15.07 15.19
N VAL A 851 -17.61 16.36 14.98
CA VAL A 851 -18.89 17.00 15.30
C VAL A 851 -19.62 17.25 13.99
N ASN A 852 -20.73 16.55 13.76
CA ASN A 852 -21.60 16.81 12.62
C ASN A 852 -22.72 17.76 13.03
N LYS A 853 -22.52 19.06 12.83
CA LYS A 853 -23.49 20.10 13.18
C LYS A 853 -24.52 20.27 12.07
N SER A 854 -25.80 20.28 12.45
CA SER A 854 -26.86 20.50 11.48
C SER A 854 -26.96 21.98 11.07
N THR A 855 -27.45 22.24 9.86
CA THR A 855 -27.58 23.60 9.29
C THR A 855 -28.99 24.18 9.36
N TRP A 856 -29.98 23.44 9.87
CA TRP A 856 -31.37 23.89 9.94
C TRP A 856 -31.68 24.77 11.16
N ILE A 857 -30.86 24.70 12.22
CA ILE A 857 -30.87 25.63 13.36
C ILE A 857 -29.43 26.08 13.63
N ASP A 858 -29.20 27.38 13.66
CA ASP A 858 -27.93 27.97 14.07
C ASP A 858 -28.15 29.08 15.08
N LEU A 859 -27.87 28.78 16.36
CA LEU A 859 -28.07 29.73 17.45
C LEU A 859 -27.00 30.85 17.36
N PRO A 860 -27.40 32.13 17.26
CA PRO A 860 -26.46 33.22 17.00
C PRO A 860 -25.60 33.58 18.21
N MET A 861 -25.74 32.87 19.34
CA MET A 861 -25.10 33.19 20.62
C MET A 861 -23.57 33.18 20.56
N ARG A 862 -22.97 32.39 19.65
CA ARG A 862 -21.50 32.35 19.45
C ARG A 862 -20.97 33.44 18.50
N TYR A 863 -21.83 34.14 17.76
CA TYR A 863 -21.42 35.11 16.75
C TYR A 863 -21.38 36.54 17.31
N ALA A 864 -20.47 37.36 16.79
CA ALA A 864 -20.44 38.79 17.07
C ALA A 864 -21.69 39.49 16.48
N PRO A 865 -22.13 40.64 17.05
CA PRO A 865 -21.57 41.32 18.22
C PRO A 865 -21.97 40.68 19.56
N TYR A 866 -21.08 40.78 20.56
CA TYR A 866 -21.22 40.09 21.85
C TYR A 866 -21.85 40.91 22.99
N LYS A 867 -22.02 42.22 22.78
CA LYS A 867 -22.27 43.23 23.84
C LYS A 867 -23.46 42.92 24.76
N GLU A 868 -24.46 42.17 24.29
CA GLU A 868 -25.67 41.81 25.04
C GLU A 868 -25.81 40.30 25.34
N LYS A 869 -24.85 39.48 24.88
CA LYS A 869 -24.94 38.00 24.96
C LYS A 869 -24.29 37.42 26.23
N VAL A 870 -23.42 38.18 26.90
CA VAL A 870 -22.61 37.73 28.04
C VAL A 870 -23.46 37.33 29.24
N GLN A 871 -24.45 38.15 29.61
CA GLN A 871 -25.32 37.85 30.76
C GLN A 871 -26.17 36.59 30.50
N THR A 872 -26.69 36.44 29.28
CA THR A 872 -27.48 35.28 28.86
C THR A 872 -26.64 34.00 28.83
N ILE A 873 -25.40 34.06 28.32
CA ILE A 873 -24.47 32.91 28.35
C ILE A 873 -24.10 32.53 29.79
N LYS A 874 -23.82 33.49 30.68
CA LYS A 874 -23.52 33.19 32.10
C LYS A 874 -24.68 32.48 32.78
N LYS A 875 -25.93 32.91 32.53
CA LYS A 875 -27.12 32.23 33.07
C LYS A 875 -27.26 30.81 32.52
N LEU A 876 -27.03 30.60 31.23
CA LEU A 876 -27.04 29.27 30.60
C LEU A 876 -25.95 28.36 31.17
N LEU A 877 -24.69 28.84 31.25
CA LEU A 877 -23.57 28.05 31.79
C LEU A 877 -23.72 27.71 33.26
N ASN A 878 -24.35 28.56 34.08
CA ASN A 878 -24.63 28.26 35.49
C ASN A 878 -25.82 27.30 35.67
N TRP A 879 -26.63 27.08 34.63
CA TRP A 879 -27.75 26.14 34.66
C TRP A 879 -27.32 24.71 34.30
N PHE A 880 -26.19 24.55 33.62
CA PHE A 880 -25.49 23.28 33.38
C PHE A 880 -24.54 22.95 34.52
#